data_AF-A0A3D5L294-F1
#
_entry.id   AF-A0A3D5L294-F1
#
_cell.length_a   1.000
_cell.length_b   1.000
_cell.length_c   1.000
_cell.angle_alpha   90.00
_cell.angle_beta   90.00
_cell.angle_gamma   90.00
#
_symmetry.space_group_name_H-M   'P 1'
#
loop_
_entity.id
_entity.type
_entity.pdbx_description
1 polymer ?
#
loop_
_entity_poly.entity_id
_entity_poly.type
_entity_poly.pdbx_seq_one_letter_code
_entity_poly.pdbx_strand_id
1 'polypeptide(L)'
;MAGKQSANSTGMSIRRNGRIDFLRCLFAVIIMLHHSRYVLGYDNSIFIGGSMAVEFFFMVSGYLMMNTVAKRCAADRKNGTKPEIGSETWQFLRHKIRAFLPEFLIAWCIGFVLVATIENYHGVHLWHVFRDDFFELSLLKMSGIFTGGIDGVIWYLSAMLLCMAILYPLLRSFKDLMTHIVCPLTALMLMGYLCQTEGSPRDPTKFLHLVFKGDVRAMAELCMGVVIWMAVQHLKKVNWSRLAKTLMGLAEIGLYLMVVQYMWDQKPTKTDYFYIFCLMIAVLLTFADTGALKTVFGRSARTEKITSFLAKYSTALYFSHLYIAQHLNTLLPEDAYSARLRAAVYIIWSLANGFVVMGLAFLARKAAPAARRHLARLFVNPEKKTKTSPAAAAATASPAAKTAMAASFAQPLVLQDEDRAILSRTGSASETVHVTTSETEDRKKTLGGRIRHYRTKFVYSIRHYQFMFEELVKRDFKQRYKRSVLGMAWSVLSPLLTLLVMRVIFTNFFAKNISHYTIYLFSGNIIMSYFRESTKNGMRSLTSNSKIFTKINVPKYLFLLSKNVSALVNFGLTLIVYFGFCVIDHITFTPKMILLVYPSLCLLVMNIGIGALLSAMYVFFEDTSYLYDVLLTLINYMSVIFYSIDSWPTSQQRMFLINPIYVYIKYFRTIVIDGVVPSPMYHLLCLFYALFYLIAGMLVYRKYNHEFLYYL
;
A
#
# COMPACT_ATOMS: atom_id res chain seq x y z
N MET A 1 -34.34 47.73 -26.41
CA MET A 1 -35.43 46.99 -25.76
C MET A 1 -35.13 45.50 -25.84
N ALA A 2 -35.43 44.77 -24.75
CA ALA A 2 -35.29 43.31 -24.53
C ALA A 2 -33.83 42.77 -24.44
N GLY A 3 -33.31 42.26 -23.32
CA GLY A 3 -33.94 41.79 -22.09
C GLY A 3 -34.41 40.33 -22.20
N LYS A 4 -33.73 39.44 -21.47
CA LYS A 4 -34.02 38.00 -21.22
C LYS A 4 -33.67 36.98 -22.32
N GLN A 5 -32.51 36.34 -22.17
CA GLN A 5 -32.39 34.87 -22.20
C GLN A 5 -31.20 34.45 -21.32
N SER A 6 -31.44 34.48 -20.02
CA SER A 6 -30.63 33.81 -18.99
C SER A 6 -31.31 32.50 -18.63
N ALA A 7 -30.49 31.47 -18.37
CA ALA A 7 -30.82 30.24 -17.64
C ALA A 7 -31.76 29.24 -18.34
N ASN A 8 -31.17 28.35 -19.15
CA ASN A 8 -31.58 26.93 -19.23
C ASN A 8 -30.48 26.10 -19.92
N SER A 9 -29.44 25.71 -19.18
CA SER A 9 -28.43 24.73 -19.64
C SER A 9 -28.12 23.64 -18.61
N THR A 10 -29.02 23.41 -17.65
CA THR A 10 -28.95 22.28 -16.72
C THR A 10 -29.74 21.10 -17.28
N GLY A 11 -29.05 20.17 -17.94
CA GLY A 11 -29.66 18.88 -18.29
C GLY A 11 -29.17 18.19 -19.57
N MET A 12 -27.88 18.23 -19.91
CA MET A 12 -27.37 17.22 -20.84
C MET A 12 -27.33 15.87 -20.12
N SER A 13 -28.37 15.06 -20.28
CA SER A 13 -28.31 13.64 -19.94
C SER A 13 -27.12 13.03 -20.69
N ILE A 14 -26.29 12.28 -19.98
CA ILE A 14 -25.12 11.61 -20.58
C ILE A 14 -25.69 10.53 -21.52
N ARG A 15 -25.73 10.84 -22.82
CA ARG A 15 -26.19 9.90 -23.85
C ARG A 15 -25.28 8.67 -23.86
N ARG A 16 -25.84 7.48 -23.64
CA ARG A 16 -25.08 6.22 -23.56
C ARG A 16 -24.51 5.87 -24.93
N ASN A 17 -23.30 5.30 -24.97
CA ASN A 17 -22.73 4.82 -26.24
C ASN A 17 -23.27 3.42 -26.54
N GLY A 18 -24.41 3.36 -27.25
CA GLY A 18 -25.09 2.11 -27.59
C GLY A 18 -24.21 1.06 -28.29
N ARG A 19 -23.16 1.49 -29.01
CA ARG A 19 -22.19 0.58 -29.64
C ARG A 19 -21.33 -0.18 -28.63
N ILE A 20 -20.82 0.52 -27.62
CA ILE A 20 -20.06 -0.11 -26.53
C ILE A 20 -20.97 -1.05 -25.75
N ASP A 21 -22.21 -0.65 -25.49
CA ASP A 21 -23.20 -1.47 -24.81
C ASP A 21 -23.52 -2.77 -25.59
N PHE A 22 -23.60 -2.71 -26.93
CA PHE A 22 -23.70 -3.88 -27.80
C PHE A 22 -22.44 -4.77 -27.75
N LEU A 23 -21.26 -4.18 -27.94
CA LEU A 23 -19.99 -4.92 -27.94
C LEU A 23 -19.73 -5.61 -26.60
N ARG A 24 -20.12 -5.00 -25.48
CA ARG A 24 -20.09 -5.65 -24.15
C ARG A 24 -20.91 -6.93 -24.12
N CYS A 25 -22.05 -6.98 -24.81
CA CYS A 25 -22.84 -8.20 -24.92
C CYS A 25 -22.17 -9.23 -25.82
N LEU A 26 -21.66 -8.82 -26.98
CA LEU A 26 -20.94 -9.71 -27.89
C LEU A 26 -19.75 -10.39 -27.19
N PHE A 27 -18.87 -9.61 -26.56
CA PHE A 27 -17.70 -10.16 -25.87
C PHE A 27 -18.08 -10.98 -24.63
N ALA A 28 -19.18 -10.66 -23.92
CA ALA A 28 -19.67 -11.52 -22.84
C ALA A 28 -20.14 -12.89 -23.34
N VAL A 29 -20.81 -12.94 -24.50
CA VAL A 29 -21.20 -14.20 -25.15
C VAL A 29 -19.97 -15.00 -25.58
N ILE A 30 -18.94 -14.36 -26.14
CA ILE A 30 -17.67 -15.03 -26.49
C ILE A 30 -17.03 -15.67 -25.25
N ILE A 31 -17.01 -14.98 -24.10
CA ILE A 31 -16.50 -15.52 -22.84
C ILE A 31 -17.32 -16.73 -22.38
N MET A 32 -18.65 -16.65 -22.45
CA MET A 32 -19.51 -17.79 -22.15
C MET A 32 -19.19 -18.98 -23.07
N LEU A 33 -19.06 -18.75 -24.38
CA LEU A 33 -18.73 -19.81 -25.34
C LEU A 33 -17.33 -20.38 -25.11
N HIS A 34 -16.35 -19.59 -24.65
CA HIS A 34 -15.04 -20.11 -24.24
C HIS A 34 -15.15 -21.12 -23.10
N HIS A 35 -16.00 -20.84 -22.11
CA HIS A 35 -16.18 -21.72 -20.96
C HIS A 35 -16.92 -23.03 -21.28
N SER A 36 -17.42 -23.22 -22.50
CA SER A 36 -17.81 -24.55 -23.00
C SER A 36 -16.67 -25.58 -22.91
N ARG A 37 -15.40 -25.15 -22.75
CA ARG A 37 -14.26 -26.03 -22.44
C ARG A 37 -14.47 -26.92 -21.21
N TYR A 38 -15.23 -26.48 -20.21
CA TYR A 38 -15.51 -27.30 -19.02
C TYR A 38 -16.48 -28.43 -19.33
N VAL A 39 -17.28 -28.26 -20.39
CA VAL A 39 -18.27 -29.23 -20.86
C VAL A 39 -17.65 -30.13 -21.93
N LEU A 40 -16.90 -29.58 -22.88
CA LEU A 40 -16.42 -30.26 -24.09
C LEU A 40 -14.96 -30.75 -24.01
N GLY A 41 -14.25 -30.36 -22.96
CA GLY A 41 -12.80 -30.51 -22.86
C GLY A 41 -12.04 -29.28 -23.37
N TYR A 42 -10.78 -29.14 -22.91
CA TYR A 42 -9.97 -27.94 -23.09
C TYR A 42 -9.76 -27.55 -24.56
N ASP A 43 -9.59 -28.55 -25.43
CA ASP A 43 -9.28 -28.36 -26.85
C ASP A 43 -10.52 -28.27 -27.77
N ASN A 44 -11.72 -28.54 -27.24
CA ASN A 44 -12.96 -28.62 -28.03
C ASN A 44 -13.95 -27.49 -27.71
N SER A 45 -13.50 -26.44 -27.00
CA SER A 45 -14.36 -25.30 -26.68
C SER A 45 -14.77 -24.57 -27.96
N ILE A 46 -15.97 -24.01 -27.98
CA ILE A 46 -16.51 -23.28 -29.14
C ILE A 46 -15.65 -22.05 -29.51
N PHE A 47 -15.06 -21.40 -28.51
CA PHE A 47 -14.09 -20.31 -28.69
C PHE A 47 -12.82 -20.61 -27.90
N ILE A 48 -11.85 -21.27 -28.51
CA ILE A 48 -10.60 -21.70 -27.87
C ILE A 48 -9.85 -20.51 -27.25
N GLY A 49 -9.77 -19.41 -27.99
CA GLY A 49 -9.13 -18.17 -27.57
C GLY A 49 -10.04 -17.14 -26.91
N GLY A 50 -11.29 -17.49 -26.60
CA GLY A 50 -12.29 -16.54 -26.11
C GLY A 50 -12.00 -15.94 -24.72
N SER A 51 -11.02 -16.46 -23.96
CA SER A 51 -10.54 -15.80 -22.73
C SER A 51 -9.91 -14.42 -22.98
N MET A 52 -9.53 -14.12 -24.23
CA MET A 52 -9.05 -12.80 -24.66
C MET A 52 -10.19 -11.76 -24.82
N ALA A 53 -11.44 -12.18 -24.75
CA ALA A 53 -12.58 -11.25 -24.83
C ALA A 53 -12.68 -10.32 -23.61
N VAL A 54 -12.02 -10.68 -22.49
CA VAL A 54 -12.01 -9.90 -21.25
C VAL A 54 -11.27 -8.56 -21.44
N GLU A 55 -10.37 -8.50 -22.41
CA GLU A 55 -9.43 -7.41 -22.68
C GLU A 55 -10.17 -6.14 -23.07
N PHE A 56 -11.21 -6.36 -23.87
CA PHE A 56 -12.16 -5.33 -24.26
C PHE A 56 -12.73 -4.61 -23.02
N PHE A 57 -13.07 -5.35 -21.96
CA PHE A 57 -13.66 -4.77 -20.77
C PHE A 57 -12.65 -3.97 -19.95
N PHE A 58 -11.38 -4.39 -19.85
CA PHE A 58 -10.32 -3.60 -19.21
C PHE A 58 -10.07 -2.29 -19.97
N MET A 59 -9.89 -2.34 -21.29
CA MET A 59 -9.64 -1.15 -22.11
C MET A 59 -10.79 -0.14 -22.03
N VAL A 60 -12.03 -0.60 -22.17
CA VAL A 60 -13.23 0.24 -22.01
C VAL A 60 -13.31 0.84 -20.60
N SER A 61 -12.96 0.05 -19.59
CA SER A 61 -12.99 0.49 -18.19
C SER A 61 -11.94 1.56 -17.89
N GLY A 62 -10.73 1.44 -18.46
CA GLY A 62 -9.68 2.44 -18.39
C GLY A 62 -10.07 3.75 -19.07
N TYR A 63 -10.65 3.67 -20.28
CA TYR A 63 -11.16 4.84 -21.00
C TYR A 63 -12.25 5.58 -20.21
N LEU A 64 -13.25 4.86 -19.70
CA LEU A 64 -14.36 5.45 -18.95
C LEU A 64 -13.90 6.06 -17.61
N MET A 65 -12.92 5.43 -16.97
CA MET A 65 -12.26 5.97 -15.78
C MET A 65 -11.57 7.31 -16.10
N MET A 66 -10.75 7.35 -17.16
CA MET A 66 -10.07 8.57 -17.57
C MET A 66 -11.05 9.69 -17.95
N ASN A 67 -12.15 9.35 -18.62
CA ASN A 67 -13.21 10.31 -18.93
C ASN A 67 -13.85 10.90 -17.66
N THR A 68 -13.98 10.09 -16.61
CA THR A 68 -14.49 10.55 -15.30
C THR A 68 -13.50 11.48 -14.62
N VAL A 69 -12.22 11.11 -14.60
CA VAL A 69 -11.12 11.95 -14.07
C VAL A 69 -11.06 13.29 -14.81
N ALA A 70 -11.07 13.28 -16.14
CA ALA A 70 -11.01 14.50 -16.94
C ALA A 70 -12.16 15.47 -16.64
N LYS A 71 -13.39 14.95 -16.49
CA LYS A 71 -14.56 15.76 -16.10
C LYS A 71 -14.42 16.38 -14.71
N ARG A 72 -13.86 15.64 -13.75
CA ARG A 72 -13.61 16.14 -12.39
C ARG A 72 -12.52 17.20 -12.37
N CYS A 73 -11.37 16.95 -12.99
CA CYS A 73 -10.31 17.95 -13.14
C CYS A 73 -10.78 19.23 -13.85
N ALA A 74 -11.73 19.13 -14.79
CA ALA A 74 -12.32 20.31 -15.44
C ALA A 74 -13.29 21.06 -14.51
N ALA A 75 -14.11 20.33 -13.74
CA ALA A 75 -15.01 20.92 -12.76
C ALA A 75 -14.24 21.63 -11.63
N ASP A 76 -13.17 21.02 -11.12
CA ASP A 76 -12.30 21.62 -10.10
C ASP A 76 -11.66 22.92 -10.58
N ARG A 77 -11.14 22.91 -11.82
CA ARG A 77 -10.60 24.12 -12.46
C ARG A 77 -11.65 25.21 -12.62
N LYS A 78 -12.87 24.85 -12.99
CA LYS A 78 -13.98 25.82 -13.16
C LYS A 78 -14.44 26.40 -11.82
N ASN A 79 -14.45 25.60 -10.75
CA ASN A 79 -14.99 25.96 -9.45
C ASN A 79 -13.92 26.47 -8.45
N GLY A 80 -12.63 26.41 -8.81
CA GLY A 80 -11.53 26.77 -7.91
C GLY A 80 -11.37 25.85 -6.69
N THR A 81 -11.91 24.62 -6.75
CA THR A 81 -11.91 23.67 -5.62
C THR A 81 -10.67 22.79 -5.65
N LYS A 82 -10.13 22.48 -4.46
CA LYS A 82 -9.05 21.48 -4.34
C LYS A 82 -9.62 20.07 -4.44
N PRO A 83 -8.92 19.12 -5.09
CA PRO A 83 -9.38 17.75 -5.24
C PRO A 83 -9.32 16.98 -3.90
N GLU A 84 -10.39 16.27 -3.56
CA GLU A 84 -10.43 15.39 -2.38
C GLU A 84 -10.14 13.94 -2.78
N ILE A 85 -8.88 13.66 -3.11
CA ILE A 85 -8.49 12.41 -3.79
C ILE A 85 -8.99 11.14 -3.07
N GLY A 86 -8.88 11.07 -1.74
CA GLY A 86 -9.30 9.89 -0.97
C GLY A 86 -10.82 9.67 -1.01
N SER A 87 -11.62 10.69 -0.69
CA SER A 87 -13.09 10.60 -0.65
C SER A 87 -13.65 10.35 -2.06
N GLU A 88 -13.09 10.99 -3.07
CA GLU A 88 -13.46 10.80 -4.48
C GLU A 88 -13.14 9.40 -5.00
N THR A 89 -11.95 8.87 -4.67
CA THR A 89 -11.55 7.50 -5.08
C THR A 89 -12.52 6.48 -4.51
N TRP A 90 -12.84 6.59 -3.21
CA TRP A 90 -13.83 5.73 -2.58
C TRP A 90 -15.21 5.86 -3.23
N GLN A 91 -15.67 7.09 -3.51
CA GLN A 91 -16.95 7.31 -4.17
C GLN A 91 -16.99 6.70 -5.58
N PHE A 92 -15.89 6.82 -6.34
CA PHE A 92 -15.75 6.22 -7.67
C PHE A 92 -15.85 4.69 -7.62
N LEU A 93 -15.06 4.04 -6.76
CA LEU A 93 -15.07 2.59 -6.60
C LEU A 93 -16.44 2.10 -6.11
N ARG A 94 -17.01 2.77 -5.10
CA ARG A 94 -18.34 2.45 -4.58
C ARG A 94 -19.42 2.57 -5.65
N HIS A 95 -19.34 3.58 -6.52
CA HIS A 95 -20.27 3.72 -7.64
C HIS A 95 -20.15 2.55 -8.62
N LYS A 96 -18.92 2.11 -8.96
CA LYS A 96 -18.70 0.95 -9.81
C LYS A 96 -19.23 -0.34 -9.17
N ILE A 97 -18.91 -0.61 -7.91
CA ILE A 97 -19.37 -1.81 -7.20
C ILE A 97 -20.91 -1.85 -7.17
N ARG A 98 -21.56 -0.74 -6.78
CA ARG A 98 -23.03 -0.66 -6.76
C ARG A 98 -23.71 -0.88 -8.10
N ALA A 99 -23.01 -0.64 -9.22
CA ALA A 99 -23.60 -0.79 -10.54
C ALA A 99 -23.92 -2.26 -10.86
N PHE A 100 -23.07 -3.19 -10.42
CA PHE A 100 -23.21 -4.63 -10.73
C PHE A 100 -23.51 -5.51 -9.51
N LEU A 101 -23.44 -4.95 -8.29
CA LEU A 101 -23.64 -5.70 -7.03
C LEU A 101 -24.95 -6.51 -6.98
N PRO A 102 -26.12 -6.02 -7.44
CA PRO A 102 -27.35 -6.81 -7.40
C PRO A 102 -27.29 -8.06 -8.26
N GLU A 103 -26.79 -7.96 -9.51
CA GLU A 103 -26.60 -9.11 -10.39
C GLU A 103 -25.59 -10.09 -9.80
N PHE A 104 -24.48 -9.58 -9.27
CA PHE A 104 -23.43 -10.40 -8.66
C PHE A 104 -23.94 -11.21 -7.47
N LEU A 105 -24.61 -10.57 -6.49
CA LEU A 105 -25.12 -11.26 -5.31
C LEU A 105 -26.16 -12.33 -5.65
N ILE A 106 -27.03 -12.04 -6.62
CA ILE A 106 -28.07 -13.00 -7.02
C ILE A 106 -27.45 -14.17 -7.77
N ALA A 107 -26.52 -13.91 -8.68
CA ALA A 107 -25.80 -14.96 -9.37
C ALA A 107 -25.02 -15.85 -8.39
N TRP A 108 -24.35 -15.24 -7.41
CA TRP A 108 -23.65 -15.96 -6.34
C TRP A 108 -24.60 -16.85 -5.52
N CYS A 109 -25.75 -16.32 -5.08
CA CYS A 109 -26.74 -17.12 -4.34
C CYS A 109 -27.28 -18.29 -5.17
N ILE A 110 -27.62 -18.05 -6.45
CA ILE A 110 -28.11 -19.09 -7.36
C ILE A 110 -27.03 -20.14 -7.59
N GLY A 111 -25.80 -19.70 -7.90
CA GLY A 111 -24.65 -20.57 -8.12
C GLY A 111 -24.36 -21.45 -6.91
N PHE A 112 -24.30 -20.86 -5.70
CA PHE A 112 -24.07 -21.60 -4.46
C PHE A 112 -25.13 -22.68 -4.22
N VAL A 113 -26.42 -22.32 -4.33
CA VAL A 113 -27.53 -23.29 -4.13
C VAL A 113 -27.51 -24.38 -5.19
N LEU A 114 -27.28 -24.02 -6.46
CA LEU A 114 -27.22 -24.96 -7.57
C LEU A 114 -26.06 -25.94 -7.39
N VAL A 115 -24.86 -25.47 -7.10
CA VAL A 115 -23.68 -26.33 -6.90
C VAL A 115 -23.84 -27.21 -5.67
N ALA A 116 -24.33 -26.66 -4.55
CA ALA A 116 -24.61 -27.46 -3.36
C ALA A 116 -25.63 -28.58 -3.62
N THR A 117 -26.59 -28.34 -4.52
CA THR A 117 -27.61 -29.33 -4.91
C THR A 117 -27.02 -30.38 -5.86
N ILE A 118 -26.28 -29.98 -6.90
CA ILE A 118 -25.69 -30.90 -7.88
C ILE A 118 -24.67 -31.82 -7.21
N GLU A 119 -23.83 -31.25 -6.34
CA GLU A 119 -22.75 -31.97 -5.67
C GLU A 119 -23.19 -32.62 -4.33
N ASN A 120 -24.48 -32.52 -3.98
CA ASN A 120 -25.07 -33.08 -2.75
C ASN A 120 -24.30 -32.69 -1.46
N TYR A 121 -23.95 -31.42 -1.32
CA TYR A 121 -23.25 -30.92 -0.13
C TYR A 121 -24.19 -30.78 1.07
N HIS A 122 -23.86 -31.45 2.18
CA HIS A 122 -24.65 -31.41 3.42
C HIS A 122 -23.77 -31.22 4.66
N GLY A 123 -24.40 -30.79 5.77
CA GLY A 123 -23.78 -30.68 7.08
C GLY A 123 -22.52 -29.83 7.11
N VAL A 124 -21.43 -30.40 7.65
CA VAL A 124 -20.15 -29.72 7.83
C VAL A 124 -19.48 -29.39 6.48
N HIS A 125 -19.65 -30.24 5.47
CA HIS A 125 -19.08 -29.99 4.14
C HIS A 125 -19.70 -28.75 3.48
N LEU A 126 -21.03 -28.61 3.57
CA LEU A 126 -21.73 -27.42 3.08
C LEU A 126 -21.24 -26.15 3.78
N TRP A 127 -20.98 -26.21 5.08
CA TRP A 127 -20.42 -25.09 5.84
C TRP A 127 -18.99 -24.73 5.39
N HIS A 128 -18.13 -25.71 5.14
CA HIS A 128 -16.78 -25.46 4.63
C HIS A 128 -16.82 -24.78 3.25
N VAL A 129 -17.62 -25.31 2.33
CA VAL A 129 -17.78 -24.73 0.99
C VAL A 129 -18.35 -23.31 1.09
N PHE A 130 -19.37 -23.09 1.93
CA PHE A 130 -19.92 -21.75 2.18
C PHE A 130 -18.86 -20.78 2.71
N ARG A 131 -18.11 -21.18 3.74
CA ARG A 131 -17.08 -20.32 4.35
C ARG A 131 -16.00 -19.94 3.33
N ASP A 132 -15.56 -20.90 2.52
CA ASP A 132 -14.47 -20.69 1.57
C ASP A 132 -14.95 -19.84 0.36
N ASP A 133 -16.19 -20.03 -0.08
CA ASP A 133 -16.82 -19.27 -1.17
C ASP A 133 -17.32 -17.88 -0.73
N PHE A 134 -17.68 -17.69 0.54
CA PHE A 134 -18.14 -16.41 1.08
C PHE A 134 -17.13 -15.27 0.85
N PHE A 135 -15.84 -15.58 0.84
CA PHE A 135 -14.81 -14.59 0.58
C PHE A 135 -14.84 -14.04 -0.85
N GLU A 136 -15.45 -14.73 -1.83
CA GLU A 136 -15.66 -14.17 -3.17
C GLU A 136 -16.48 -12.86 -3.12
N LEU A 137 -17.38 -12.71 -2.15
CA LEU A 137 -18.17 -11.50 -1.96
C LEU A 137 -17.32 -10.25 -1.65
N SER A 138 -16.08 -10.45 -1.19
CA SER A 138 -15.15 -9.34 -0.93
C SER A 138 -14.62 -8.67 -2.21
N LEU A 139 -14.73 -9.34 -3.37
CA LEU A 139 -14.12 -8.91 -4.64
C LEU A 139 -12.59 -8.81 -4.58
N LEU A 140 -11.93 -9.49 -3.64
CA LEU A 140 -10.48 -9.46 -3.42
C LEU A 140 -9.74 -10.73 -3.87
N LYS A 141 -10.33 -11.56 -4.74
CA LYS A 141 -9.71 -12.82 -5.19
C LYS A 141 -8.29 -12.64 -5.77
N MET A 142 -8.06 -11.59 -6.55
CA MET A 142 -6.73 -11.31 -7.12
C MET A 142 -5.76 -10.66 -6.14
N SER A 143 -6.17 -10.34 -4.91
CA SER A 143 -5.23 -9.87 -3.88
C SER A 143 -4.33 -10.99 -3.32
N GLY A 144 -4.69 -12.26 -3.54
CA GLY A 144 -4.02 -13.42 -2.93
C GLY A 144 -4.38 -13.69 -1.48
N ILE A 145 -5.32 -12.95 -0.89
CA ILE A 145 -5.85 -13.22 0.45
C ILE A 145 -6.55 -14.59 0.49
N PHE A 146 -7.22 -14.97 -0.59
CA PHE A 146 -7.86 -16.28 -0.76
C PHE A 146 -7.85 -16.67 -2.24
N THR A 147 -7.80 -17.96 -2.52
CA THR A 147 -7.73 -18.51 -3.89
C THR A 147 -8.93 -19.37 -4.27
N GLY A 148 -9.81 -19.67 -3.31
CA GLY A 148 -11.01 -20.49 -3.51
C GLY A 148 -12.17 -19.76 -4.17
N GLY A 149 -13.25 -20.51 -4.37
CA GLY A 149 -14.57 -20.00 -4.75
C GLY A 149 -15.13 -20.60 -6.05
N ILE A 150 -16.46 -20.67 -6.10
CA ILE A 150 -17.28 -21.42 -7.04
C ILE A 150 -17.40 -20.68 -8.37
N ASP A 151 -17.51 -19.35 -8.36
CA ASP A 151 -17.93 -18.62 -9.55
C ASP A 151 -16.79 -18.42 -10.55
N GLY A 152 -15.52 -18.54 -10.13
CA GLY A 152 -14.30 -18.61 -10.97
C GLY A 152 -14.02 -17.41 -11.89
N VAL A 153 -15.01 -16.62 -12.30
CA VAL A 153 -15.03 -15.48 -13.21
C VAL A 153 -14.66 -14.18 -12.49
N ILE A 154 -14.81 -14.15 -11.17
CA ILE A 154 -14.66 -12.95 -10.34
C ILE A 154 -13.25 -12.35 -10.35
N TRP A 155 -12.26 -13.14 -10.79
CA TRP A 155 -10.87 -12.69 -10.94
C TRP A 155 -10.77 -11.38 -11.72
N TYR A 156 -11.54 -11.22 -12.80
CA TYR A 156 -11.48 -10.04 -13.66
C TYR A 156 -11.91 -8.77 -12.92
N LEU A 157 -13.03 -8.85 -12.20
CA LEU A 157 -13.53 -7.70 -11.44
C LEU A 157 -12.64 -7.37 -10.27
N SER A 158 -12.08 -8.40 -9.63
CA SER A 158 -11.12 -8.22 -8.55
C SER A 158 -9.89 -7.46 -9.04
N ALA A 159 -9.24 -7.93 -10.11
CA ALA A 159 -8.07 -7.27 -10.69
C ALA A 159 -8.40 -5.85 -11.18
N MET A 160 -9.55 -5.67 -11.85
CA MET A 160 -9.99 -4.36 -12.34
C MET A 160 -10.15 -3.37 -11.18
N LEU A 161 -10.84 -3.75 -10.11
CA LEU A 161 -11.11 -2.86 -8.97
C LEU A 161 -9.85 -2.55 -8.17
N LEU A 162 -8.99 -3.54 -7.93
CA LEU A 162 -7.69 -3.35 -7.27
C LEU A 162 -6.82 -2.38 -8.05
N CYS A 163 -6.68 -2.60 -9.36
CA CYS A 163 -5.90 -1.70 -10.22
C CYS A 163 -6.52 -0.30 -10.30
N MET A 164 -7.85 -0.18 -10.34
CA MET A 164 -8.52 1.13 -10.32
C MET A 164 -8.34 1.87 -9.00
N ALA A 165 -8.27 1.16 -7.87
CA ALA A 165 -8.03 1.77 -6.56
C ALA A 165 -6.66 2.45 -6.47
N ILE A 166 -5.70 1.98 -7.26
CA ILE A 166 -4.36 2.57 -7.40
C ILE A 166 -4.35 3.64 -8.50
N LEU A 167 -4.88 3.31 -9.69
CA LEU A 167 -4.73 4.13 -10.88
C LEU A 167 -5.59 5.40 -10.84
N TYR A 168 -6.81 5.34 -10.27
CA TYR A 168 -7.69 6.50 -10.17
C TYR A 168 -7.10 7.66 -9.35
N PRO A 169 -6.61 7.47 -8.10
CA PRO A 169 -6.03 8.58 -7.34
C PRO A 169 -4.76 9.14 -7.97
N LEU A 170 -3.95 8.30 -8.63
CA LEU A 170 -2.77 8.76 -9.38
C LEU A 170 -3.17 9.63 -10.57
N LEU A 171 -4.17 9.21 -11.36
CA LEU A 171 -4.72 10.01 -12.47
C LEU A 171 -5.34 11.33 -12.00
N ARG A 172 -5.94 11.37 -10.80
CA ARG A 172 -6.47 12.61 -10.20
C ARG A 172 -5.37 13.55 -9.74
N SER A 173 -4.28 13.00 -9.20
CA SER A 173 -3.16 13.77 -8.62
C SER A 173 -2.20 14.30 -9.68
N PHE A 174 -1.88 13.47 -10.67
CA PHE A 174 -0.82 13.72 -11.66
C PHE A 174 -1.33 13.49 -13.08
N LYS A 175 -2.49 14.08 -13.41
CA LYS A 175 -3.20 13.83 -14.67
C LYS A 175 -2.28 13.84 -15.90
N ASP A 176 -1.52 14.92 -16.10
CA ASP A 176 -0.75 15.10 -17.33
C ASP A 176 0.46 14.15 -17.40
N LEU A 177 1.16 13.93 -16.27
CA LEU A 177 2.24 12.94 -16.16
C LEU A 177 1.71 11.52 -16.44
N MET A 178 0.55 11.18 -15.86
CA MET A 178 -0.04 9.86 -16.02
C MET A 178 -0.49 9.61 -17.46
N THR A 179 -1.17 10.56 -18.10
CA THR A 179 -1.68 10.35 -19.46
C THR A 179 -0.59 10.32 -20.53
N HIS A 180 0.46 11.13 -20.39
CA HIS A 180 1.48 11.27 -21.45
C HIS A 180 2.70 10.39 -21.25
N ILE A 181 3.01 9.98 -20.01
CA ILE A 181 4.24 9.23 -19.70
C ILE A 181 3.93 7.92 -19.00
N VAL A 182 3.32 7.96 -17.81
CA VAL A 182 3.25 6.77 -16.95
C VAL A 182 2.35 5.69 -17.52
N CYS A 183 1.11 6.01 -17.93
CA CYS A 183 0.18 5.01 -18.49
C CYS A 183 0.70 4.40 -19.80
N PRO A 184 1.18 5.17 -20.81
CA PRO A 184 1.78 4.60 -22.01
C PRO A 184 2.95 3.65 -21.70
N LEU A 185 3.88 4.07 -20.84
CA LEU A 185 5.03 3.24 -20.47
C LEU A 185 4.60 2.00 -19.67
N THR A 186 3.67 2.13 -18.73
CA THR A 186 3.16 1.01 -17.94
C THR A 186 2.46 -0.02 -18.82
N ALA A 187 1.61 0.43 -19.75
CA ALA A 187 0.97 -0.44 -20.71
C ALA A 187 2.01 -1.21 -21.55
N LEU A 188 3.01 -0.52 -22.09
CA LEU A 188 4.06 -1.14 -22.90
C LEU A 188 4.93 -2.10 -22.09
N MET A 189 5.41 -1.68 -20.92
CA MET A 189 6.33 -2.44 -20.08
C MET A 189 5.68 -3.70 -19.50
N LEU A 190 4.47 -3.58 -18.95
CA LEU A 190 3.79 -4.73 -18.36
C LEU A 190 3.32 -5.71 -19.44
N MET A 191 2.87 -5.20 -20.59
CA MET A 191 2.50 -6.07 -21.69
C MET A 191 3.73 -6.77 -22.31
N GLY A 192 4.84 -6.04 -22.47
CA GLY A 192 6.12 -6.58 -22.93
C GLY A 192 6.71 -7.60 -21.95
N TYR A 193 6.60 -7.35 -20.64
CA TYR A 193 6.99 -8.28 -19.59
C TYR A 193 6.22 -9.61 -19.72
N LEU A 194 4.90 -9.55 -19.79
CA LEU A 194 4.08 -10.76 -20.01
C LEU A 194 4.47 -11.47 -21.32
N CYS A 195 4.78 -10.74 -22.39
CA CYS A 195 5.22 -11.33 -23.65
C CYS A 195 6.50 -12.14 -23.48
N GLN A 196 7.48 -11.55 -22.80
CA GLN A 196 8.81 -12.12 -22.66
C GLN A 196 8.83 -13.30 -21.68
N THR A 197 8.11 -13.21 -20.55
CA THR A 197 8.18 -14.23 -19.49
C THR A 197 7.11 -15.29 -19.59
N GLU A 198 5.91 -14.94 -20.08
CA GLU A 198 4.74 -15.80 -20.04
C GLU A 198 4.28 -16.29 -21.42
N GLY A 199 4.77 -15.70 -22.51
CA GLY A 199 4.42 -16.08 -23.88
C GLY A 199 2.99 -15.73 -24.31
N SER A 200 2.05 -15.51 -23.38
CA SER A 200 0.66 -15.08 -23.62
C SER A 200 0.10 -14.40 -22.36
N PRO A 201 -0.82 -13.42 -22.45
CA PRO A 201 -1.48 -12.82 -21.30
C PRO A 201 -2.69 -13.62 -20.77
N ARG A 202 -3.05 -14.73 -21.43
CA ARG A 202 -4.09 -15.64 -20.97
C ARG A 202 -3.65 -16.37 -19.69
N ASP A 203 -4.58 -17.04 -19.00
CA ASP A 203 -4.37 -17.70 -17.69
C ASP A 203 -4.11 -16.73 -16.52
N PRO A 204 -5.14 -15.98 -16.11
CA PRO A 204 -5.00 -14.87 -15.15
C PRO A 204 -4.68 -15.31 -13.72
N THR A 205 -4.98 -16.56 -13.35
CA THR A 205 -4.77 -17.10 -12.00
C THR A 205 -3.35 -17.57 -11.74
N LYS A 206 -2.45 -17.50 -12.74
CA LYS A 206 -1.03 -17.81 -12.53
C LYS A 206 -0.40 -16.76 -11.61
N PHE A 207 0.25 -17.21 -10.55
CA PHE A 207 0.93 -16.33 -9.60
C PHE A 207 2.35 -15.99 -10.10
N LEU A 208 2.64 -14.69 -10.29
CA LEU A 208 3.92 -14.18 -10.81
C LEU A 208 4.84 -13.73 -9.67
N HIS A 209 4.99 -14.57 -8.64
CA HIS A 209 5.77 -14.36 -7.42
C HIS A 209 5.28 -13.27 -6.44
N LEU A 210 4.80 -12.12 -6.93
CA LEU A 210 4.34 -11.02 -6.08
C LEU A 210 2.83 -10.72 -6.24
N VAL A 211 2.32 -10.87 -7.45
CA VAL A 211 0.94 -10.57 -7.82
C VAL A 211 0.44 -11.62 -8.79
N PHE A 212 -0.89 -11.74 -8.94
CA PHE A 212 -1.43 -12.59 -9.99
C PHE A 212 -1.20 -11.96 -11.37
N LYS A 213 -1.01 -12.82 -12.37
CA LYS A 213 -0.93 -12.42 -13.78
C LYS A 213 -2.13 -11.58 -14.20
N GLY A 214 -3.31 -11.86 -13.65
CA GLY A 214 -4.53 -11.09 -13.82
C GLY A 214 -4.39 -9.61 -13.43
N ASP A 215 -3.67 -9.28 -12.35
CA ASP A 215 -3.46 -7.88 -11.93
C ASP A 215 -2.51 -7.14 -12.87
N VAL A 216 -1.42 -7.80 -13.29
CA VAL A 216 -0.46 -7.23 -14.24
C VAL A 216 -1.15 -6.92 -15.57
N ARG A 217 -1.96 -7.87 -16.04
CA ARG A 217 -2.79 -7.71 -17.24
C ARG A 217 -3.81 -6.59 -17.11
N ALA A 218 -4.56 -6.57 -16.02
CA ALA A 218 -5.54 -5.52 -15.73
C ALA A 218 -4.89 -4.13 -15.70
N MET A 219 -3.75 -3.98 -15.03
CA MET A 219 -3.03 -2.70 -14.95
C MET A 219 -2.56 -2.23 -16.34
N ALA A 220 -1.98 -3.14 -17.14
CA ALA A 220 -1.52 -2.84 -18.49
C ALA A 220 -2.67 -2.33 -19.38
N GLU A 221 -3.81 -3.04 -19.37
CA GLU A 221 -4.93 -2.75 -20.26
C GLU A 221 -5.81 -1.59 -19.79
N LEU A 222 -5.92 -1.36 -18.48
CA LEU A 222 -6.51 -0.13 -17.95
C LEU A 222 -5.69 1.09 -18.38
N CYS A 223 -4.35 0.98 -18.35
CA CYS A 223 -3.45 2.00 -18.88
C CYS A 223 -3.62 2.18 -20.40
N MET A 224 -3.77 1.10 -21.18
CA MET A 224 -4.12 1.20 -22.61
C MET A 224 -5.45 1.95 -22.81
N GLY A 225 -6.44 1.73 -21.95
CA GLY A 225 -7.69 2.50 -21.94
C GLY A 225 -7.48 4.02 -21.76
N VAL A 226 -6.52 4.41 -20.92
CA VAL A 226 -6.11 5.83 -20.76
C VAL A 226 -5.45 6.36 -22.04
N VAL A 227 -4.60 5.56 -22.69
CA VAL A 227 -3.97 5.91 -23.98
C VAL A 227 -5.03 6.07 -25.08
N ILE A 228 -5.99 5.14 -25.16
CA ILE A 228 -7.14 5.25 -26.07
C ILE A 228 -7.87 6.57 -25.82
N TRP A 229 -8.11 6.93 -24.56
CA TRP A 229 -8.77 8.20 -24.24
C TRP A 229 -8.00 9.40 -24.77
N MET A 230 -6.69 9.43 -24.57
CA MET A 230 -5.81 10.49 -25.07
C MET A 230 -5.85 10.58 -26.60
N ALA A 231 -5.73 9.44 -27.31
CA ALA A 231 -5.77 9.40 -28.77
C ALA A 231 -7.13 9.87 -29.31
N VAL A 232 -8.23 9.46 -28.68
CA VAL A 232 -9.59 9.91 -29.04
C VAL A 232 -9.74 11.43 -28.90
N GLN A 233 -9.16 12.06 -27.87
CA GLN A 233 -9.20 13.53 -27.75
C GLN A 233 -8.49 14.25 -28.90
N HIS A 234 -7.46 13.63 -29.48
CA HIS A 234 -6.75 14.17 -30.65
C HIS A 234 -7.56 13.94 -31.93
N LEU A 235 -8.04 12.71 -32.15
CA LEU A 235 -8.82 12.35 -33.35
C LEU A 235 -10.10 13.16 -33.50
N LYS A 236 -10.75 13.53 -32.38
CA LYS A 236 -11.96 14.35 -32.38
C LYS A 236 -11.73 15.81 -32.80
N LYS A 237 -10.48 16.30 -32.80
CA LYS A 237 -10.13 17.65 -33.27
C LYS A 237 -9.90 17.71 -34.79
N VAL A 238 -9.75 16.56 -35.44
CA VAL A 238 -9.44 16.48 -36.87
C VAL A 238 -10.74 16.49 -37.69
N ASN A 239 -10.79 17.35 -38.72
CA ASN A 239 -11.90 17.44 -39.66
C ASN A 239 -11.76 16.39 -40.77
N TRP A 240 -12.22 15.17 -40.50
CA TRP A 240 -12.13 14.05 -41.44
C TRP A 240 -13.07 14.19 -42.65
N SER A 241 -12.55 13.87 -43.84
CA SER A 241 -13.32 13.72 -45.07
C SER A 241 -14.34 12.57 -44.95
N ARG A 242 -15.37 12.56 -45.81
CA ARG A 242 -16.36 11.47 -45.84
C ARG A 242 -15.70 10.12 -46.13
N LEU A 243 -14.78 10.08 -47.10
CA LEU A 243 -14.01 8.88 -47.45
C LEU A 243 -13.21 8.35 -46.24
N ALA A 244 -12.50 9.22 -45.52
CA ALA A 244 -11.72 8.82 -44.37
C ALA A 244 -12.58 8.24 -43.23
N LYS A 245 -13.78 8.80 -42.98
CA LYS A 245 -14.75 8.25 -42.02
C LYS A 245 -15.23 6.86 -42.44
N THR A 246 -15.54 6.68 -43.73
CA THR A 246 -15.95 5.37 -44.25
C THR A 246 -14.82 4.34 -44.10
N LEU A 247 -13.59 4.68 -44.47
CA LEU A 247 -12.42 3.80 -44.35
C LEU A 247 -12.14 3.43 -42.88
N MET A 248 -12.19 4.40 -41.95
CA MET A 248 -12.06 4.12 -40.52
C MET A 248 -13.18 3.20 -40.01
N GLY A 249 -14.41 3.34 -40.54
CA GLY A 249 -15.52 2.45 -40.21
C GLY A 249 -15.35 1.03 -40.70
N LEU A 250 -14.84 0.86 -41.92
CA LEU A 250 -14.50 -0.46 -42.47
C LEU A 250 -13.34 -1.08 -41.68
N ALA A 251 -12.33 -0.29 -41.33
CA ALA A 251 -11.21 -0.72 -40.49
C ALA A 251 -11.67 -1.15 -39.09
N GLU A 252 -12.58 -0.39 -38.45
CA GLU A 252 -13.17 -0.75 -37.15
C GLU A 252 -13.82 -2.14 -37.20
N ILE A 253 -14.69 -2.38 -38.18
CA ILE A 253 -15.38 -3.67 -38.34
C ILE A 253 -14.38 -4.78 -38.69
N GLY A 254 -13.45 -4.52 -39.62
CA GLY A 254 -12.42 -5.48 -40.02
C GLY A 254 -11.53 -5.91 -38.86
N LEU A 255 -11.12 -4.98 -37.99
CA LEU A 255 -10.32 -5.28 -36.80
C LEU A 255 -11.11 -6.13 -35.79
N TYR A 256 -12.37 -5.80 -35.52
CA TYR A 256 -13.19 -6.64 -34.63
C TYR A 256 -13.40 -8.04 -35.20
N LEU A 257 -13.71 -8.18 -36.49
CA LEU A 257 -13.86 -9.49 -37.14
C LEU A 257 -12.57 -10.30 -37.08
N MET A 258 -11.43 -9.66 -37.36
CA MET A 258 -10.11 -10.28 -37.29
C MET A 258 -9.78 -10.78 -35.88
N VAL A 259 -10.10 -9.99 -34.85
CA VAL A 259 -9.89 -10.39 -33.44
C VAL A 259 -10.83 -11.52 -33.02
N VAL A 260 -12.11 -11.45 -33.40
CA VAL A 260 -13.10 -12.51 -33.09
C VAL A 260 -12.75 -13.82 -33.80
N GLN A 261 -12.32 -13.75 -35.07
CA GLN A 261 -11.85 -14.93 -35.82
C GLN A 261 -10.63 -15.57 -35.14
N TYR A 262 -9.69 -14.77 -34.66
CA TYR A 262 -8.55 -15.26 -33.91
C TYR A 262 -8.98 -15.93 -32.59
N MET A 263 -9.93 -15.34 -31.85
CA MET A 263 -10.46 -15.93 -30.62
C MET A 263 -11.21 -17.27 -30.86
N TRP A 264 -11.72 -17.53 -32.06
CA TRP A 264 -12.48 -18.74 -32.36
C TRP A 264 -11.63 -20.01 -32.19
N ASP A 265 -10.42 -20.03 -32.78
CA ASP A 265 -9.65 -21.28 -32.92
C ASP A 265 -8.24 -21.23 -32.30
N GLN A 266 -7.73 -20.05 -31.93
CA GLN A 266 -6.32 -19.92 -31.56
C GLN A 266 -6.09 -20.17 -30.08
N LYS A 267 -5.23 -21.15 -29.78
CA LYS A 267 -4.70 -21.41 -28.43
C LYS A 267 -3.81 -20.23 -27.95
N PRO A 268 -3.53 -20.12 -26.64
CA PRO A 268 -2.65 -19.08 -26.10
C PRO A 268 -1.27 -19.10 -26.77
N THR A 269 -0.85 -17.97 -27.34
CA THR A 269 0.42 -17.87 -28.07
C THR A 269 0.98 -16.45 -28.02
N LYS A 270 2.23 -16.27 -28.48
CA LYS A 270 2.88 -14.95 -28.60
C LYS A 270 2.19 -14.03 -29.62
N THR A 271 1.31 -14.54 -30.48
CA THR A 271 0.52 -13.67 -31.36
C THR A 271 -0.59 -12.95 -30.62
N ASP A 272 -0.92 -13.35 -29.39
CA ASP A 272 -1.97 -12.72 -28.60
C ASP A 272 -1.78 -11.20 -28.45
N TYR A 273 -0.54 -10.77 -28.27
CA TYR A 273 -0.14 -9.36 -28.14
C TYR A 273 -0.52 -8.52 -29.36
N PHE A 274 -0.37 -9.08 -30.56
CA PHE A 274 -0.74 -8.42 -31.81
C PHE A 274 -2.26 -8.19 -31.87
N TYR A 275 -3.06 -9.21 -31.56
CA TYR A 275 -4.52 -9.10 -31.60
C TYR A 275 -5.07 -8.21 -30.49
N ILE A 276 -4.40 -8.14 -29.33
CA ILE A 276 -4.72 -7.15 -28.28
C ILE A 276 -4.47 -5.72 -28.77
N PHE A 277 -3.38 -5.48 -29.50
CA PHE A 277 -3.13 -4.19 -30.13
C PHE A 277 -4.17 -3.85 -31.20
N CYS A 278 -4.57 -4.82 -32.02
CA CYS A 278 -5.67 -4.65 -32.98
C CYS A 278 -7.00 -4.32 -32.28
N LEU A 279 -7.31 -4.99 -31.18
CA LEU A 279 -8.48 -4.71 -30.34
C LEU A 279 -8.40 -3.29 -29.75
N MET A 280 -7.23 -2.85 -29.30
CA MET A 280 -7.01 -1.48 -28.80
C MET A 280 -7.36 -0.44 -29.87
N ILE A 281 -6.92 -0.64 -31.11
CA ILE A 281 -7.25 0.25 -32.24
C ILE A 281 -8.75 0.20 -32.54
N ALA A 282 -9.37 -0.98 -32.55
CA ALA A 282 -10.81 -1.12 -32.78
C ALA A 282 -11.62 -0.34 -31.73
N VAL A 283 -11.29 -0.49 -30.44
CA VAL A 283 -11.93 0.23 -29.33
C VAL A 283 -11.73 1.75 -29.45
N LEU A 284 -10.53 2.18 -29.86
CA LEU A 284 -10.23 3.58 -30.13
C LEU A 284 -11.13 4.16 -31.21
N LEU A 285 -11.29 3.45 -32.34
CA LEU A 285 -12.17 3.88 -33.44
C LEU A 285 -13.64 3.93 -33.00
N THR A 286 -14.07 2.97 -32.16
CA THR A 286 -15.42 2.99 -31.57
C THR A 286 -15.67 4.26 -30.77
N PHE A 287 -14.72 4.69 -29.93
CA PHE A 287 -14.84 5.91 -29.12
C PHE A 287 -14.58 7.22 -29.89
N ALA A 288 -13.84 7.18 -31.00
CA ALA A 288 -13.59 8.34 -31.86
C ALA A 288 -14.84 8.81 -32.61
N ASP A 289 -15.93 8.03 -32.61
CA ASP A 289 -17.20 8.34 -33.31
C ASP A 289 -17.04 8.50 -34.83
N THR A 290 -16.04 7.84 -35.42
CA THR A 290 -15.67 7.93 -36.84
C THR A 290 -16.17 6.77 -37.71
N GLY A 291 -16.63 5.65 -37.14
CA GLY A 291 -16.91 4.42 -37.89
C GLY A 291 -18.39 4.10 -38.26
N ALA A 292 -18.58 3.02 -39.02
CA ALA A 292 -19.84 2.62 -39.67
C ALA A 292 -20.93 2.14 -38.67
N LEU A 293 -20.52 1.63 -37.50
CA LEU A 293 -21.44 1.27 -36.41
C LEU A 293 -22.24 2.47 -35.89
N LYS A 294 -21.75 3.70 -36.11
CA LYS A 294 -22.47 4.94 -35.75
C LYS A 294 -23.78 5.07 -36.51
N THR A 295 -23.82 4.67 -37.77
CA THR A 295 -25.02 4.74 -38.62
C THR A 295 -26.07 3.71 -38.18
N VAL A 296 -25.63 2.51 -37.77
CA VAL A 296 -26.51 1.42 -37.34
C VAL A 296 -27.07 1.67 -35.93
N PHE A 297 -26.23 2.11 -34.99
CA PHE A 297 -26.60 2.21 -33.57
C PHE A 297 -26.88 3.63 -33.07
N GLY A 298 -26.69 4.67 -33.89
CA GLY A 298 -26.58 6.06 -33.41
C GLY A 298 -27.80 6.98 -33.55
N ARG A 299 -28.98 6.50 -34.00
CA ARG A 299 -30.07 7.44 -34.38
C ARG A 299 -31.50 7.13 -33.92
N SER A 300 -31.81 5.98 -33.32
CA SER A 300 -33.19 5.65 -32.89
C SER A 300 -33.30 5.37 -31.39
N ALA A 301 -34.34 5.91 -30.75
CA ALA A 301 -34.68 5.64 -29.35
C ALA A 301 -34.93 4.15 -29.09
N ARG A 302 -35.38 3.39 -30.11
CA ARG A 302 -35.54 1.94 -30.06
C ARG A 302 -34.18 1.25 -29.89
N THR A 303 -33.18 1.66 -30.67
CA THR A 303 -31.83 1.08 -30.63
C THR A 303 -31.11 1.36 -29.31
N GLU A 304 -31.31 2.55 -28.72
CA GLU A 304 -30.77 2.88 -27.40
C GLU A 304 -31.37 2.01 -26.29
N LYS A 305 -32.69 1.74 -26.33
CA LYS A 305 -33.35 0.82 -25.38
C LYS A 305 -32.80 -0.60 -25.51
N ILE A 306 -32.66 -1.11 -26.74
CA ILE A 306 -32.14 -2.47 -27.01
C ILE A 306 -30.70 -2.60 -26.52
N THR A 307 -29.82 -1.67 -26.89
CA THR A 307 -28.41 -1.73 -26.48
C THR A 307 -28.23 -1.59 -24.97
N SER A 308 -28.99 -0.71 -24.31
CA SER A 308 -28.99 -0.62 -22.86
C SER A 308 -29.50 -1.90 -22.18
N PHE A 309 -30.44 -2.61 -22.80
CA PHE A 309 -30.91 -3.91 -22.30
C PHE A 309 -29.81 -4.96 -22.43
N LEU A 310 -29.20 -5.08 -23.62
CA LEU A 310 -28.10 -6.00 -23.88
C LEU A 310 -26.92 -5.80 -22.92
N ALA A 311 -26.58 -4.55 -22.58
CA ALA A 311 -25.52 -4.27 -21.62
C ALA A 311 -25.82 -4.70 -20.17
N LYS A 312 -27.10 -4.69 -19.76
CA LYS A 312 -27.51 -5.22 -18.45
C LYS A 312 -27.50 -6.74 -18.47
N TYR A 313 -28.07 -7.32 -19.52
CA TYR A 313 -28.10 -8.77 -19.73
C TYR A 313 -26.70 -9.36 -19.76
N SER A 314 -25.75 -8.72 -20.45
CA SER A 314 -24.37 -9.19 -20.53
C SER A 314 -23.67 -9.27 -19.16
N THR A 315 -24.00 -8.37 -18.24
CA THR A 315 -23.47 -8.41 -16.86
C THR A 315 -24.05 -9.60 -16.11
N ALA A 316 -25.36 -9.84 -16.22
CA ALA A 316 -26.00 -10.99 -15.59
C ALA A 316 -25.51 -12.32 -16.17
N LEU A 317 -25.39 -12.42 -17.50
CA LEU A 317 -24.84 -13.60 -18.19
C LEU A 317 -23.41 -13.88 -17.73
N TYR A 318 -22.57 -12.85 -17.65
CA TYR A 318 -21.17 -12.99 -17.25
C TYR A 318 -21.03 -13.60 -15.85
N PHE A 319 -21.88 -13.22 -14.88
CA PHE A 319 -21.83 -13.77 -13.52
C PHE A 319 -22.45 -15.15 -13.33
N SER A 320 -23.14 -15.69 -14.33
CA SER A 320 -24.08 -16.79 -14.07
C SER A 320 -23.87 -18.03 -14.94
N HIS A 321 -22.88 -18.00 -15.84
CA HIS A 321 -22.63 -19.10 -16.78
C HIS A 321 -21.58 -20.10 -16.27
N LEU A 322 -20.64 -19.71 -15.40
CA LEU A 322 -19.48 -20.55 -15.12
C LEU A 322 -19.80 -21.73 -14.22
N TYR A 323 -20.55 -21.52 -13.13
CA TYR A 323 -20.98 -22.62 -12.28
C TYR A 323 -21.85 -23.64 -13.03
N ILE A 324 -22.57 -23.23 -14.07
CA ILE A 324 -23.25 -24.17 -14.98
C ILE A 324 -22.19 -24.92 -15.79
N ALA A 325 -21.23 -24.23 -16.40
CA ALA A 325 -20.18 -24.84 -17.21
C ALA A 325 -19.38 -25.91 -16.45
N GLN A 326 -19.03 -25.64 -15.20
CA GLN A 326 -18.16 -26.49 -14.37
C GLN A 326 -18.87 -27.74 -13.84
N HIS A 327 -20.18 -27.68 -13.62
CA HIS A 327 -20.94 -28.76 -12.97
C HIS A 327 -21.93 -29.47 -13.90
N LEU A 328 -22.07 -29.04 -15.17
CA LEU A 328 -23.01 -29.66 -16.11
C LEU A 328 -22.67 -31.13 -16.40
N ASN A 329 -21.39 -31.49 -16.44
CA ASN A 329 -20.98 -32.88 -16.71
C ASN A 329 -21.33 -33.83 -15.56
N THR A 330 -21.57 -33.33 -14.34
CA THR A 330 -22.11 -34.12 -13.22
C THR A 330 -23.57 -34.49 -13.48
N LEU A 331 -24.35 -33.60 -14.12
CA LEU A 331 -25.75 -33.83 -14.47
C LEU A 331 -25.93 -34.60 -15.78
N LEU A 332 -25.04 -34.36 -16.75
CA LEU A 332 -25.03 -35.01 -18.07
C LEU A 332 -23.67 -35.68 -18.29
N PRO A 333 -23.49 -36.92 -17.79
CA PRO A 333 -22.25 -37.68 -17.92
C PRO A 333 -21.81 -37.88 -19.38
N GLU A 334 -20.50 -37.95 -19.60
CA GLU A 334 -19.91 -37.99 -20.96
C GLU A 334 -20.19 -39.29 -21.72
N ASP A 335 -20.39 -40.38 -20.99
CA ASP A 335 -20.72 -41.72 -21.49
C ASP A 335 -22.19 -41.84 -21.93
N ALA A 336 -23.09 -41.07 -21.31
CA ALA A 336 -24.52 -41.11 -21.60
C ALA A 336 -24.98 -40.09 -22.64
N TYR A 337 -24.29 -38.94 -22.77
CA TYR A 337 -24.78 -37.82 -23.58
C TYR A 337 -23.73 -37.27 -24.57
N SER A 338 -24.16 -37.08 -25.83
CA SER A 338 -23.30 -36.53 -26.88
C SER A 338 -22.78 -35.12 -26.55
N ALA A 339 -21.56 -34.82 -26.98
CA ALA A 339 -20.94 -33.50 -26.82
C ALA A 339 -21.81 -32.35 -27.38
N ARG A 340 -22.49 -32.56 -28.52
CA ARG A 340 -23.39 -31.56 -29.12
C ARG A 340 -24.58 -31.24 -28.22
N LEU A 341 -25.18 -32.26 -27.62
CA LEU A 341 -26.31 -32.08 -26.69
C LEU A 341 -25.85 -31.35 -25.42
N ARG A 342 -24.72 -31.77 -24.83
CA ARG A 342 -24.16 -31.12 -23.64
C ARG A 342 -23.83 -29.64 -23.90
N ALA A 343 -23.23 -29.32 -25.05
CA ALA A 343 -23.00 -27.93 -25.48
C ALA A 343 -24.32 -27.15 -25.65
N ALA A 344 -25.31 -27.73 -26.30
CA ALA A 344 -26.61 -27.08 -26.50
C ALA A 344 -27.30 -26.78 -25.17
N VAL A 345 -27.33 -27.76 -24.25
CA VAL A 345 -27.89 -27.58 -22.90
C VAL A 345 -27.12 -26.50 -22.14
N TYR A 346 -25.79 -26.51 -22.18
CA TYR A 346 -24.95 -25.48 -21.56
C TYR A 346 -25.30 -24.07 -22.05
N ILE A 347 -25.38 -23.87 -23.36
CA ILE A 347 -25.67 -22.57 -23.96
C ILE A 347 -27.07 -22.10 -23.58
N ILE A 348 -28.08 -22.96 -23.75
CA ILE A 348 -29.47 -22.63 -23.47
C ILE A 348 -29.64 -22.29 -21.99
N TRP A 349 -29.09 -23.11 -21.10
CA TRP A 349 -29.22 -22.91 -19.66
C TRP A 349 -28.47 -21.64 -19.21
N SER A 350 -27.26 -21.40 -19.70
CA SER A 350 -26.51 -20.17 -19.39
C SER A 350 -27.25 -18.92 -19.85
N LEU A 351 -27.81 -18.92 -21.06
CA LEU A 351 -28.58 -17.79 -21.58
C LEU A 351 -29.87 -17.56 -20.78
N ALA A 352 -30.61 -18.63 -20.45
CA ALA A 352 -31.83 -18.57 -19.65
C ALA A 352 -31.55 -18.06 -18.23
N ASN A 353 -30.51 -18.59 -17.59
CA ASN A 353 -30.12 -18.21 -16.24
C ASN A 353 -29.68 -16.73 -16.17
N GLY A 354 -29.02 -16.22 -17.21
CA GLY A 354 -28.74 -14.79 -17.34
C GLY A 354 -30.00 -13.91 -17.28
N PHE A 355 -31.13 -14.37 -17.85
CA PHE A 355 -32.40 -13.65 -17.75
C PHE A 355 -32.99 -13.72 -16.34
N VAL A 356 -32.90 -14.88 -15.68
CA VAL A 356 -33.35 -15.07 -14.29
C VAL A 356 -32.60 -14.12 -13.36
N VAL A 357 -31.26 -14.13 -13.42
CA VAL A 357 -30.41 -13.23 -12.62
C VAL A 357 -30.74 -11.77 -12.87
N MET A 358 -30.89 -11.36 -14.14
CA MET A 358 -31.24 -9.99 -14.48
C MET A 358 -32.63 -9.59 -13.95
N GLY A 359 -33.62 -10.49 -14.07
CA GLY A 359 -34.99 -10.27 -13.61
C GLY A 359 -35.07 -10.13 -12.08
N LEU A 360 -34.45 -11.05 -11.35
CA LEU A 360 -34.37 -10.98 -9.90
C LEU A 360 -33.58 -9.76 -9.42
N ALA A 361 -32.50 -9.39 -10.10
CA ALA A 361 -31.73 -8.17 -9.79
C ALA A 361 -32.55 -6.90 -10.01
N PHE A 362 -33.41 -6.87 -11.03
CA PHE A 362 -34.36 -5.80 -11.24
C PHE A 362 -35.38 -5.70 -10.10
N LEU A 363 -35.95 -6.82 -9.66
CA LEU A 363 -36.87 -6.87 -8.51
C LEU A 363 -36.19 -6.42 -7.22
N ALA A 364 -34.97 -6.90 -6.95
CA ALA A 364 -34.18 -6.51 -5.79
C ALA A 364 -33.91 -4.99 -5.76
N ARG A 365 -33.56 -4.38 -6.91
CA ARG A 365 -33.40 -2.92 -7.03
C ARG A 365 -34.69 -2.16 -6.73
N LYS A 366 -35.85 -2.68 -7.17
CA LYS A 366 -37.16 -2.07 -6.91
C LYS A 366 -37.56 -2.18 -5.43
N ALA A 367 -37.23 -3.29 -4.77
CA ALA A 367 -37.54 -3.55 -3.36
C ALA A 367 -36.58 -2.84 -2.37
N ALA A 368 -35.34 -2.57 -2.77
CA ALA A 368 -34.30 -2.00 -1.90
C ALA A 368 -34.70 -0.73 -1.12
N PRO A 369 -35.42 0.27 -1.68
CA PRO A 369 -35.87 1.44 -0.93
C PRO A 369 -36.89 1.12 0.17
N ALA A 370 -37.72 0.08 -0.01
CA ALA A 370 -38.67 -0.37 1.02
C ALA A 370 -37.95 -1.16 2.12
N ALA A 371 -37.06 -2.08 1.75
CA ALA A 371 -36.23 -2.84 2.69
C ALA A 371 -35.35 -1.92 3.56
N ARG A 372 -34.72 -0.90 2.95
CA ARG A 372 -33.91 0.08 3.68
C ARG A 372 -34.72 0.90 4.68
N ARG A 373 -35.98 1.22 4.35
CA ARG A 373 -36.90 1.91 5.28
C ARG A 373 -37.32 1.01 6.44
N HIS A 374 -37.55 -0.29 6.20
CA HIS A 374 -37.84 -1.25 7.27
C HIS A 374 -36.64 -1.50 8.18
N LEU A 375 -35.45 -1.74 7.63
CA LEU A 375 -34.22 -1.89 8.41
C LEU A 375 -33.92 -0.64 9.24
N ALA A 376 -34.08 0.56 8.67
CA ALA A 376 -33.91 1.80 9.41
C ALA A 376 -34.87 1.90 10.61
N ARG A 377 -36.11 1.38 10.50
CA ARG A 377 -37.07 1.36 11.63
C ARG A 377 -36.70 0.35 12.72
N LEU A 378 -35.97 -0.71 12.40
CA LEU A 378 -35.50 -1.70 13.38
C LEU A 378 -34.32 -1.18 14.22
N PHE A 379 -33.46 -0.33 13.64
CA PHE A 379 -32.27 0.19 14.31
C PHE A 379 -32.40 1.65 14.79
N VAL A 380 -33.41 2.38 14.34
CA VAL A 380 -33.71 3.75 14.79
C VAL A 380 -34.99 3.73 15.60
N ASN A 381 -34.86 3.88 16.92
CA ASN A 381 -35.99 3.99 17.83
C ASN A 381 -36.77 5.29 17.53
N PRO A 382 -38.06 5.23 17.14
CA PRO A 382 -38.83 6.41 16.76
C PRO A 382 -39.02 7.43 17.89
N GLU A 383 -38.82 7.05 19.15
CA GLU A 383 -39.08 7.91 20.32
C GLU A 383 -37.95 8.89 20.70
N LYS A 384 -36.82 8.90 19.99
CA LYS A 384 -35.77 9.93 20.16
C LYS A 384 -35.64 10.84 18.92
N LYS A 385 -36.75 11.33 18.40
CA LYS A 385 -36.76 12.68 17.80
C LYS A 385 -37.03 13.69 18.91
N THR A 386 -35.97 14.07 19.61
CA THR A 386 -35.99 15.29 20.43
C THR A 386 -36.50 16.43 19.56
N LYS A 387 -37.55 17.10 20.04
CA LYS A 387 -38.02 18.41 19.57
C LYS A 387 -36.82 19.35 19.47
N THR A 388 -36.21 19.47 18.30
CA THR A 388 -35.38 20.63 18.00
C THR A 388 -36.35 21.79 17.78
N SER A 389 -36.40 22.67 18.77
CA SER A 389 -37.03 23.98 18.73
C SER A 389 -36.77 24.70 17.39
N PRO A 390 -37.73 25.48 16.86
CA PRO A 390 -37.57 26.26 15.62
C PRO A 390 -36.38 27.23 15.63
N ALA A 391 -35.74 27.46 16.78
CA ALA A 391 -34.60 28.37 16.92
C ALA A 391 -33.31 27.90 16.23
N ALA A 392 -33.16 26.61 15.89
CA ALA A 392 -31.93 26.09 15.26
C ALA A 392 -31.90 26.22 13.72
N ALA A 393 -33.02 26.56 13.07
CA ALA A 393 -33.11 26.71 11.61
C ALA A 393 -32.81 28.14 11.13
N ALA A 394 -32.65 29.10 12.04
CA ALA A 394 -32.33 30.50 11.71
C ALA A 394 -30.83 30.85 11.81
N ALA A 395 -29.97 29.93 12.26
CA ALA A 395 -28.56 30.21 12.55
C ALA A 395 -27.57 29.85 11.41
N THR A 396 -28.04 29.47 10.22
CA THR A 396 -27.17 29.10 9.08
C THR A 396 -27.29 30.07 7.90
N ALA A 397 -27.74 31.30 8.13
CA ALA A 397 -27.80 32.35 7.12
C ALA A 397 -27.19 33.66 7.64
N SER A 398 -25.86 33.80 7.60
CA SER A 398 -25.17 35.07 7.33
C SER A 398 -23.63 34.89 7.31
N PRO A 399 -22.92 35.35 6.26
CA PRO A 399 -21.47 35.39 6.22
C PRO A 399 -20.96 36.67 6.90
N ALA A 400 -21.09 36.77 8.22
CA ALA A 400 -20.57 37.92 8.99
C ALA A 400 -20.06 37.56 10.41
N ALA A 401 -19.83 36.28 10.70
CA ALA A 401 -19.37 35.82 12.01
C ALA A 401 -18.06 35.02 11.92
N LYS A 402 -17.05 35.58 11.23
CA LYS A 402 -15.65 35.11 11.24
C LYS A 402 -14.67 36.13 11.81
N THR A 403 -15.17 37.11 12.55
CA THR A 403 -14.36 38.16 13.18
C THR A 403 -14.81 38.37 14.62
N ALA A 404 -14.76 37.32 15.45
CA ALA A 404 -14.96 37.41 16.90
C ALA A 404 -14.39 36.16 17.60
N MET A 405 -13.12 35.85 17.36
CA MET A 405 -12.33 34.99 18.24
C MET A 405 -10.84 35.32 18.05
N ALA A 406 -10.52 36.60 18.22
CA ALA A 406 -9.17 37.15 18.23
C ALA A 406 -9.20 38.39 19.13
N ALA A 407 -9.41 38.18 20.43
CA ALA A 407 -9.30 39.22 21.45
C ALA A 407 -9.28 38.56 22.84
N SER A 408 -8.10 38.16 23.30
CA SER A 408 -7.75 38.07 24.72
C SER A 408 -6.25 37.85 24.82
N PHE A 409 -5.60 38.61 25.70
CA PHE A 409 -4.15 38.70 25.97
C PHE A 409 -3.35 39.66 25.08
N ALA A 410 -3.66 40.95 25.22
CA ALA A 410 -2.65 42.00 25.23
C ALA A 410 -3.05 43.02 26.31
N GLN A 411 -2.28 43.10 27.40
CA GLN A 411 -2.20 44.30 28.22
C GLN A 411 -0.74 44.52 28.65
N PRO A 412 -0.31 45.79 28.77
CA PRO A 412 1.09 46.18 28.85
C PRO A 412 1.56 46.24 30.30
N LEU A 413 2.86 46.02 30.53
CA LEU A 413 3.48 46.38 31.80
C LEU A 413 4.53 47.48 31.57
N VAL A 414 4.35 48.51 32.39
CA VAL A 414 5.05 49.78 32.49
C VAL A 414 6.48 49.56 33.02
N LEU A 415 7.43 50.33 32.49
CA LEU A 415 8.77 50.55 33.03
C LEU A 415 8.73 51.75 33.99
N GLN A 416 9.40 51.63 35.14
CA GLN A 416 10.04 52.70 35.93
C GLN A 416 11.20 52.04 36.71
N ASP A 417 12.44 52.44 36.42
CA ASP A 417 13.37 53.20 37.30
C ASP A 417 14.03 52.27 38.36
N GLU A 418 15.33 52.26 38.67
CA GLU A 418 16.43 53.21 38.51
C GLU A 418 17.79 52.49 38.85
N ASP A 419 18.91 53.20 38.68
CA ASP A 419 20.22 53.02 39.35
C ASP A 419 21.37 52.15 38.77
N ARG A 420 22.14 52.85 37.90
CA ARG A 420 23.58 53.18 37.92
C ARG A 420 24.62 52.43 38.78
N ALA A 421 25.77 52.25 38.10
CA ALA A 421 27.17 52.28 38.57
C ALA A 421 27.63 51.09 39.45
N ILE A 422 28.85 50.53 39.29
CA ILE A 422 30.14 51.17 39.52
C ILE A 422 31.26 50.34 38.84
N LEU A 423 32.23 51.09 38.31
CA LEU A 423 33.52 50.72 37.73
C LEU A 423 34.54 50.20 38.76
N SER A 424 35.70 49.76 38.25
CA SER A 424 37.03 49.73 38.89
C SER A 424 37.35 48.45 39.69
N ARG A 425 38.58 47.93 39.78
CA ARG A 425 39.95 48.31 39.37
C ARG A 425 40.80 47.04 39.63
N THR A 426 41.55 46.52 38.65
CA THR A 426 43.04 46.54 38.52
C THR A 426 43.90 45.95 39.65
N GLY A 427 44.87 45.11 39.23
CA GLY A 427 46.20 44.89 39.85
C GLY A 427 46.24 43.79 40.91
N SER A 428 47.31 43.03 41.14
CA SER A 428 48.62 42.76 40.51
C SER A 428 49.37 41.79 41.44
N ALA A 429 50.49 41.21 40.96
CA ALA A 429 51.54 40.48 41.70
C ALA A 429 51.18 39.05 42.18
N SER A 430 51.80 37.99 41.64
CA SER A 430 53.21 37.54 41.77
C SER A 430 53.53 37.02 43.16
N GLU A 431 53.64 35.69 43.32
CA GLU A 431 54.81 35.06 43.95
C GLU A 431 54.81 33.53 43.81
N THR A 432 56.02 33.02 43.72
CA THR A 432 56.45 31.66 43.39
C THR A 432 56.78 30.82 44.63
N VAL A 433 56.44 29.53 44.56
CA VAL A 433 57.19 28.34 45.05
C VAL A 433 57.35 28.16 46.58
N HIS A 434 56.80 27.05 47.10
CA HIS A 434 57.60 25.93 47.65
C HIS A 434 56.72 24.73 48.03
N VAL A 435 57.10 23.56 47.51
CA VAL A 435 56.54 22.24 47.81
C VAL A 435 57.27 21.67 49.03
N THR A 436 56.53 21.24 50.05
CA THR A 436 57.03 20.32 51.09
C THR A 436 56.04 19.17 51.30
N THR A 437 56.44 18.00 50.82
CA THR A 437 56.32 16.67 51.45
C THR A 437 55.19 16.43 52.46
N SER A 438 53.94 16.38 52.01
CA SER A 438 52.85 15.64 52.68
C SER A 438 51.99 14.81 51.70
N GLU A 439 52.44 14.68 50.45
CA GLU A 439 51.63 14.28 49.28
C GLU A 439 51.16 12.82 49.21
N THR A 440 51.55 11.94 50.11
CA THR A 440 51.25 10.50 49.98
C THR A 440 50.05 10.03 50.80
N GLU A 441 49.74 10.66 51.92
CA GLU A 441 48.57 10.29 52.74
C GLU A 441 47.30 11.07 52.37
N ASP A 442 47.46 12.34 51.97
CA ASP A 442 46.33 13.17 51.60
C ASP A 442 45.77 12.83 50.21
N ARG A 443 46.57 12.21 49.33
CA ARG A 443 46.15 11.75 47.98
C ARG A 443 45.11 10.63 48.01
N LYS A 444 45.14 9.72 49.00
CA LYS A 444 44.14 8.62 49.09
C LYS A 444 42.80 9.13 49.66
N LYS A 445 42.82 10.07 50.60
CA LYS A 445 41.60 10.72 51.13
C LYS A 445 40.98 11.70 50.13
N THR A 446 41.78 12.45 49.37
CA THR A 446 41.28 13.36 48.31
C THR A 446 40.79 12.63 47.05
N LEU A 447 41.32 11.45 46.70
CA LEU A 447 40.79 10.68 45.55
C LEU A 447 39.41 10.07 45.86
N GLY A 448 39.23 9.51 47.05
CA GLY A 448 37.93 9.02 47.53
C GLY A 448 36.90 10.15 47.68
N GLY A 449 37.33 11.31 48.19
CA GLY A 449 36.52 12.53 48.26
C GLY A 449 36.15 13.10 46.89
N ARG A 450 37.09 13.13 45.93
CA ARG A 450 36.85 13.55 44.54
C ARG A 450 35.90 12.60 43.81
N ILE A 451 36.08 11.28 43.92
CA ILE A 451 35.17 10.30 43.29
C ILE A 451 33.77 10.39 43.90
N ARG A 452 33.65 10.61 45.22
CA ARG A 452 32.36 10.84 45.89
C ARG A 452 31.72 12.16 45.47
N HIS A 453 32.50 13.23 45.32
CA HIS A 453 32.07 14.55 44.86
C HIS A 453 31.65 14.56 43.37
N TYR A 454 32.37 13.86 42.49
CA TYR A 454 31.97 13.66 41.09
C TYR A 454 30.72 12.79 40.98
N ARG A 455 30.56 11.74 41.81
CA ARG A 455 29.31 10.96 41.90
C ARG A 455 28.12 11.78 42.37
N THR A 456 28.26 12.60 43.41
CA THR A 456 27.15 13.45 43.92
C THR A 456 26.81 14.58 42.94
N LYS A 457 27.78 15.21 42.27
CA LYS A 457 27.52 16.21 41.23
C LYS A 457 26.86 15.61 39.98
N PHE A 458 27.22 14.38 39.60
CA PHE A 458 26.61 13.65 38.48
C PHE A 458 25.16 13.23 38.78
N VAL A 459 24.88 12.66 39.97
CA VAL A 459 23.52 12.28 40.37
C VAL A 459 22.62 13.51 40.56
N TYR A 460 23.16 14.61 41.10
CA TYR A 460 22.44 15.88 41.21
C TYR A 460 22.15 16.49 39.84
N SER A 461 23.11 16.42 38.90
CA SER A 461 22.92 16.85 37.50
C SER A 461 21.87 16.01 36.75
N ILE A 462 21.81 14.69 36.98
CA ILE A 462 20.79 13.83 36.37
C ILE A 462 19.39 14.22 36.86
N ARG A 463 19.18 14.41 38.18
CA ARG A 463 17.88 14.84 38.71
C ARG A 463 17.49 16.24 38.23
N HIS A 464 18.46 17.16 38.13
CA HIS A 464 18.22 18.52 37.66
C HIS A 464 17.73 18.56 36.20
N TYR A 465 18.25 17.68 35.33
CA TYR A 465 17.84 17.61 33.92
C TYR A 465 16.84 16.48 33.60
N GLN A 466 16.37 15.72 34.60
CA GLN A 466 15.47 14.57 34.41
C GLN A 466 14.16 14.99 33.74
N PHE A 467 13.53 16.06 34.23
CA PHE A 467 12.28 16.58 33.65
C PHE A 467 12.47 16.93 32.16
N MET A 468 13.55 17.65 31.83
CA MET A 468 13.85 18.01 30.46
C MET A 468 14.12 16.77 29.60
N PHE A 469 14.88 15.81 30.10
CA PHE A 469 15.18 14.57 29.41
C PHE A 469 13.91 13.76 29.10
N GLU A 470 13.03 13.59 30.08
CA GLU A 470 11.74 12.91 29.90
C GLU A 470 10.88 13.62 28.85
N GLU A 471 10.79 14.95 28.89
CA GLU A 471 10.03 15.72 27.91
C GLU A 471 10.64 15.65 26.51
N LEU A 472 11.96 15.64 26.39
CA LEU A 472 12.65 15.41 25.10
C LEU A 472 12.31 14.02 24.54
N VAL A 473 12.37 12.97 25.35
CA VAL A 473 12.02 11.60 24.93
C VAL A 473 10.55 11.51 24.52
N LYS A 474 9.62 12.03 25.34
CA LYS A 474 8.18 12.05 25.03
C LYS A 474 7.88 12.82 23.75
N ARG A 475 8.51 13.98 23.56
CA ARG A 475 8.36 14.81 22.37
C ARG A 475 8.87 14.07 21.14
N ASP A 476 10.08 13.53 21.21
CA ASP A 476 10.72 12.83 20.09
C ASP A 476 9.89 11.62 19.64
N PHE A 477 9.32 10.87 20.59
CA PHE A 477 8.42 9.76 20.31
C PHE A 477 7.07 10.22 19.71
N LYS A 478 6.42 11.24 20.30
CA LYS A 478 5.12 11.77 19.82
C LYS A 478 5.23 12.47 18.46
N GLN A 479 6.32 13.18 18.21
CA GLN A 479 6.52 13.95 16.99
C GLN A 479 6.56 13.06 15.75
N ARG A 480 7.07 11.83 15.87
CA ARG A 480 7.11 10.85 14.78
C ARG A 480 5.72 10.49 14.23
N TYR A 481 4.70 10.50 15.08
CA TYR A 481 3.34 10.10 14.70
C TYR A 481 2.36 11.28 14.63
N LYS A 482 2.86 12.51 14.73
CA LYS A 482 2.05 13.73 14.66
C LYS A 482 1.43 13.86 13.26
N ARG A 483 0.11 14.11 13.19
CA ARG A 483 -0.70 14.20 11.95
C ARG A 483 -0.88 12.88 11.17
N SER A 484 -0.55 11.73 11.76
CA SER A 484 -0.87 10.42 11.18
C SER A 484 -2.27 9.97 11.61
N VAL A 485 -3.07 9.44 10.68
CA VAL A 485 -4.43 8.91 10.96
C VAL A 485 -4.38 7.77 11.97
N LEU A 486 -3.41 6.86 11.85
CA LEU A 486 -3.26 5.71 12.76
C LEU A 486 -2.40 6.02 13.99
N GLY A 487 -1.74 7.18 14.02
CA GLY A 487 -0.95 7.63 15.17
C GLY A 487 0.10 6.61 15.62
N MET A 488 0.11 6.32 16.93
CA MET A 488 1.09 5.45 17.59
C MET A 488 1.01 3.99 17.13
N ALA A 489 -0.12 3.54 16.56
CA ALA A 489 -0.29 2.18 16.05
C ALA A 489 0.76 1.84 14.98
N TRP A 490 1.31 2.83 14.28
CA TRP A 490 2.40 2.65 13.31
C TRP A 490 3.70 2.08 13.90
N SER A 491 3.97 2.30 15.19
CA SER A 491 5.14 1.72 15.87
C SER A 491 5.12 0.19 15.87
N VAL A 492 3.92 -0.42 15.84
CA VAL A 492 3.71 -1.86 15.81
C VAL A 492 3.36 -2.34 14.40
N LEU A 493 2.48 -1.59 13.72
CA LEU A 493 1.98 -1.96 12.39
C LEU A 493 3.09 -1.94 11.33
N SER A 494 4.02 -0.97 11.38
CA SER A 494 5.10 -0.92 10.38
C SER A 494 6.02 -2.14 10.48
N PRO A 495 6.60 -2.50 11.64
CA PRO A 495 7.38 -3.73 11.77
C PRO A 495 6.60 -4.99 11.37
N LEU A 496 5.32 -5.08 11.73
CA LEU A 496 4.46 -6.22 11.40
C LEU A 496 4.26 -6.35 9.88
N LEU A 497 3.95 -5.25 9.19
CA LEU A 497 3.78 -5.26 7.73
C LEU A 497 5.10 -5.54 7.01
N THR A 498 6.21 -4.94 7.46
CA THR A 498 7.54 -5.26 6.94
C THR A 498 7.84 -6.75 7.10
N LEU A 499 7.52 -7.34 8.25
CA LEU A 499 7.68 -8.78 8.48
C LEU A 499 6.81 -9.60 7.53
N LEU A 500 5.53 -9.28 7.40
CA LEU A 500 4.63 -9.99 6.50
C LEU A 500 5.16 -10.00 5.07
N VAL A 501 5.60 -8.83 4.59
CA VAL A 501 6.24 -8.69 3.27
C VAL A 501 7.50 -9.53 3.18
N MET A 502 8.40 -9.46 4.16
CA MET A 502 9.65 -10.22 4.14
C MET A 502 9.41 -11.73 4.21
N ARG A 503 8.44 -12.19 5.00
CA ARG A 503 8.03 -13.61 5.07
C ARG A 503 7.50 -14.07 3.72
N VAL A 504 6.58 -13.33 3.11
CA VAL A 504 5.99 -13.69 1.80
C VAL A 504 7.06 -13.75 0.71
N ILE A 505 7.94 -12.75 0.65
CA ILE A 505 9.00 -12.70 -0.35
C ILE A 505 10.02 -13.80 -0.08
N PHE A 506 10.71 -13.76 1.06
CA PHE A 506 11.94 -14.51 1.23
C PHE A 506 11.75 -15.96 1.67
N THR A 507 10.61 -16.34 2.28
CA THR A 507 10.38 -17.74 2.69
C THR A 507 10.34 -18.66 1.47
N ASN A 508 9.67 -18.22 0.38
CA ASN A 508 9.55 -19.04 -0.82
C ASN A 508 10.88 -19.24 -1.57
N PHE A 509 11.85 -18.31 -1.43
CA PHE A 509 13.14 -18.38 -2.11
C PHE A 509 14.26 -19.00 -1.28
N PHE A 510 14.28 -18.76 0.04
CA PHE A 510 15.45 -19.08 0.89
C PHE A 510 15.15 -20.02 2.07
N ALA A 511 13.89 -20.38 2.34
CA ALA A 511 13.55 -21.19 3.51
C ALA A 511 14.02 -22.65 3.44
N LYS A 512 14.42 -23.16 2.27
CA LYS A 512 14.70 -24.59 2.07
C LYS A 512 15.83 -25.13 2.95
N ASN A 513 16.74 -24.28 3.45
CA ASN A 513 17.94 -24.70 4.19
C ASN A 513 18.13 -24.01 5.55
N ILE A 514 17.13 -23.29 6.07
CA ILE A 514 17.26 -22.53 7.32
C ILE A 514 16.02 -22.80 8.19
N SER A 515 16.24 -23.38 9.38
CA SER A 515 15.18 -23.58 10.38
C SER A 515 14.63 -22.24 10.85
N HIS A 516 13.32 -22.17 11.07
CA HIS A 516 12.63 -20.96 11.55
C HIS A 516 13.01 -19.70 10.74
N TYR A 517 13.04 -19.82 9.41
CA TYR A 517 13.57 -18.78 8.52
C TYR A 517 12.94 -17.39 8.74
N THR A 518 11.64 -17.34 9.06
CA THR A 518 10.95 -16.08 9.38
C THR A 518 11.61 -15.38 10.58
N ILE A 519 11.92 -16.15 11.63
CA ILE A 519 12.53 -15.64 12.87
C ILE A 519 14.01 -15.33 12.63
N TYR A 520 14.71 -16.18 11.88
CA TYR A 520 16.08 -15.94 11.45
C TYR A 520 16.25 -14.59 10.76
N LEU A 521 15.38 -14.31 9.78
CA LEU A 521 15.35 -13.04 9.04
C LEU A 521 14.95 -11.89 9.97
N PHE A 522 13.97 -12.10 10.85
CA PHE A 522 13.48 -11.03 11.72
C PHE A 522 14.51 -10.63 12.78
N SER A 523 15.24 -11.57 13.40
CA SER A 523 16.34 -11.27 14.32
C SER A 523 17.38 -10.33 13.68
N GLY A 524 17.76 -10.60 12.43
CA GLY A 524 18.69 -9.75 11.69
C GLY A 524 18.14 -8.34 11.46
N ASN A 525 16.90 -8.26 10.99
CA ASN A 525 16.26 -7.00 10.68
C ASN A 525 15.99 -6.11 11.90
N ILE A 526 15.62 -6.66 13.05
CA ILE A 526 15.33 -5.87 14.25
C ILE A 526 16.61 -5.20 14.77
N ILE A 527 17.71 -5.97 14.86
CA ILE A 527 19.00 -5.45 15.31
C ILE A 527 19.51 -4.37 14.35
N MET A 528 19.46 -4.64 13.04
CA MET A 528 19.89 -3.67 12.04
C MET A 528 18.99 -2.43 12.00
N SER A 529 17.68 -2.58 12.19
CA SER A 529 16.74 -1.46 12.24
C SER A 529 16.98 -0.59 13.46
N TYR A 530 17.20 -1.19 14.63
CA TYR A 530 17.53 -0.43 15.83
C TYR A 530 18.87 0.31 15.69
N PHE A 531 19.92 -0.36 15.20
CA PHE A 531 21.19 0.26 14.91
C PHE A 531 21.05 1.47 13.96
N ARG A 532 20.38 1.26 12.83
CA ARG A 532 20.12 2.29 11.81
C ARG A 532 19.35 3.47 12.39
N GLU A 533 18.29 3.21 13.13
CA GLU A 533 17.44 4.24 13.71
C GLU A 533 18.19 5.05 14.78
N SER A 534 18.86 4.37 15.70
CA SER A 534 19.55 4.99 16.84
C SER A 534 20.70 5.89 16.36
N THR A 535 21.51 5.40 15.42
CA THR A 535 22.67 6.13 14.90
C THR A 535 22.30 7.28 13.96
N LYS A 536 21.30 7.12 13.07
CA LYS A 536 20.80 8.22 12.24
C LYS A 536 20.16 9.34 13.07
N ASN A 537 19.34 8.97 14.04
CA ASN A 537 18.72 9.97 14.92
C ASN A 537 19.77 10.63 15.82
N GLY A 538 20.78 9.87 16.26
CA GLY A 538 21.93 10.39 17.00
C GLY A 538 22.75 11.40 16.19
N MET A 539 23.05 11.09 14.92
CA MET A 539 23.74 11.98 13.99
C MET A 539 23.06 13.35 13.88
N ARG A 540 21.73 13.40 13.77
CA ARG A 540 20.95 14.65 13.65
C ARG A 540 20.54 15.26 14.99
N SER A 541 20.99 14.70 16.12
CA SER A 541 20.49 15.08 17.44
C SER A 541 20.80 16.53 17.81
N LEU A 542 21.98 17.04 17.44
CA LEU A 542 22.40 18.42 17.72
C LEU A 542 21.72 19.41 16.77
N THR A 543 21.86 19.22 15.46
CA THR A 543 21.29 20.12 14.44
C THR A 543 19.77 20.27 14.57
N SER A 544 19.04 19.18 14.84
CA SER A 544 17.58 19.24 15.02
C SER A 544 17.12 19.95 16.32
N ASN A 545 18.01 20.11 17.30
CA ASN A 545 17.72 20.75 18.58
C ASN A 545 18.51 22.05 18.81
N SER A 546 19.19 22.59 17.79
CA SER A 546 20.06 23.77 17.90
C SER A 546 19.37 24.95 18.58
N LYS A 547 18.13 25.25 18.16
CA LYS A 547 17.29 26.33 18.70
C LYS A 547 17.08 26.30 20.21
N ILE A 548 17.25 25.14 20.86
CA ILE A 548 17.08 24.99 22.30
C ILE A 548 18.41 25.35 22.99
N PHE A 549 19.48 24.62 22.68
CA PHE A 549 20.74 24.81 23.42
C PHE A 549 21.54 26.04 23.02
N THR A 550 21.18 26.74 21.94
CA THR A 550 21.71 28.09 21.66
C THR A 550 21.09 29.16 22.56
N LYS A 551 19.92 28.90 23.17
CA LYS A 551 19.18 29.85 24.02
C LYS A 551 19.26 29.56 25.51
N ILE A 552 19.43 28.29 25.87
CA ILE A 552 19.52 27.86 27.27
C ILE A 552 20.78 27.00 27.47
N ASN A 553 21.46 27.18 28.61
CA ASN A 553 22.67 26.43 28.94
C ASN A 553 22.29 25.01 29.41
N VAL A 554 22.23 24.08 28.46
CA VAL A 554 21.90 22.67 28.70
C VAL A 554 22.97 21.74 28.13
N PRO A 555 23.30 20.63 28.80
CA PRO A 555 24.29 19.69 28.28
C PRO A 555 23.87 19.06 26.96
N LYS A 556 24.66 19.27 25.90
CA LYS A 556 24.34 18.86 24.53
C LYS A 556 24.18 17.34 24.35
N TYR A 557 24.87 16.54 25.17
CA TYR A 557 24.76 15.07 25.11
C TYR A 557 23.36 14.56 25.48
N LEU A 558 22.55 15.35 26.20
CA LEU A 558 21.18 14.96 26.56
C LEU A 558 20.29 14.77 25.32
N PHE A 559 20.50 15.56 24.26
CA PHE A 559 19.77 15.41 23.01
C PHE A 559 20.15 14.13 22.28
N LEU A 560 21.44 13.75 22.32
CA LEU A 560 21.89 12.47 21.77
C LEU A 560 21.27 11.30 22.53
N LEU A 561 21.29 11.36 23.87
CA LEU A 561 20.70 10.32 24.71
C LEU A 561 19.19 10.22 24.52
N SER A 562 18.47 11.34 24.39
CA SER A 562 17.01 11.32 24.21
C SER A 562 16.62 10.58 22.92
N LYS A 563 17.38 10.80 21.83
CA LYS A 563 17.19 10.09 20.56
C LYS A 563 17.45 8.60 20.67
N ASN A 564 18.53 8.20 21.36
CA ASN A 564 18.86 6.78 21.56
C ASN A 564 17.81 6.06 22.44
N VAL A 565 17.33 6.71 23.51
CA VAL A 565 16.26 6.15 24.36
C VAL A 565 14.94 6.07 23.60
N SER A 566 14.59 7.07 22.79
CA SER A 566 13.40 6.99 21.93
C SER A 566 13.49 5.82 20.94
N ALA A 567 14.67 5.56 20.36
CA ALA A 567 14.89 4.40 19.49
C ALA A 567 14.83 3.07 20.27
N LEU A 568 15.34 3.05 21.51
CA LEU A 568 15.27 1.88 22.39
C LEU A 568 13.82 1.51 22.75
N VAL A 569 12.95 2.50 22.99
CA VAL A 569 11.51 2.26 23.19
C VAL A 569 10.90 1.60 21.95
N ASN A 570 11.22 2.09 20.75
CA ASN A 570 10.73 1.50 19.50
C ASN A 570 11.27 0.08 19.27
N PHE A 571 12.54 -0.16 19.60
CA PHE A 571 13.15 -1.50 19.59
C PHE A 571 12.42 -2.45 20.55
N GLY A 572 12.09 -1.99 21.78
CA GLY A 572 11.32 -2.77 22.75
C GLY A 572 9.93 -3.14 22.23
N LEU A 573 9.20 -2.19 21.62
CA LEU A 573 7.91 -2.47 20.96
C LEU A 573 8.05 -3.49 19.83
N THR A 574 9.12 -3.38 19.04
CA THR A 574 9.41 -4.31 17.95
C THR A 574 9.77 -5.71 18.49
N LEU A 575 10.49 -5.80 19.61
CA LEU A 575 10.79 -7.06 20.28
C LEU A 575 9.54 -7.77 20.80
N ILE A 576 8.53 -7.04 21.28
CA ILE A 576 7.24 -7.63 21.68
C ILE A 576 6.59 -8.33 20.48
N VAL A 577 6.58 -7.68 19.31
CA VAL A 577 6.07 -8.28 18.06
C VAL A 577 6.89 -9.51 17.68
N TYR A 578 8.22 -9.43 17.78
CA TYR A 578 9.14 -10.55 17.53
C TYR A 578 8.84 -11.78 18.36
N PHE A 579 8.66 -11.63 19.67
CA PHE A 579 8.30 -12.75 20.52
C PHE A 579 6.90 -13.28 20.21
N GLY A 580 5.95 -12.43 19.79
CA GLY A 580 4.65 -12.87 19.27
C GLY A 580 4.80 -13.84 18.08
N PHE A 581 5.72 -13.57 17.16
CA PHE A 581 6.03 -14.48 16.04
C PHE A 581 6.81 -15.72 16.46
N CYS A 582 7.65 -15.65 17.50
CA CYS A 582 8.29 -16.82 18.08
C CYS A 582 7.28 -17.85 18.61
N VAL A 583 6.17 -17.37 19.20
CA VAL A 583 5.06 -18.24 19.62
C VAL A 583 4.39 -18.92 18.42
N ILE A 584 4.14 -18.16 17.33
CA ILE A 584 3.48 -18.68 16.12
C ILE A 584 4.34 -19.73 15.42
N ASP A 585 5.66 -19.58 15.43
CA ASP A 585 6.60 -20.51 14.80
C ASP A 585 7.02 -21.66 15.74
N HIS A 586 6.33 -21.81 16.88
CA HIS A 586 6.52 -22.86 17.88
C HIS A 586 7.94 -22.92 18.49
N ILE A 587 8.62 -21.77 18.64
CA ILE A 587 9.89 -21.71 19.38
C ILE A 587 9.64 -21.92 20.87
N THR A 588 10.45 -22.79 21.49
CA THR A 588 10.40 -23.04 22.94
C THR A 588 11.04 -21.88 23.71
N PHE A 589 10.25 -21.24 24.57
CA PHE A 589 10.75 -20.18 25.45
C PHE A 589 11.59 -20.79 26.57
N THR A 590 12.90 -20.53 26.55
CA THR A 590 13.82 -20.97 27.60
C THR A 590 14.16 -19.80 28.53
N PRO A 591 14.44 -20.04 29.83
CA PRO A 591 14.88 -18.99 30.76
C PRO A 591 16.14 -18.24 30.29
N LYS A 592 16.94 -18.88 29.43
CA LYS A 592 18.14 -18.31 28.80
C LYS A 592 17.85 -17.07 27.96
N MET A 593 16.61 -16.88 27.48
CA MET A 593 16.20 -15.69 26.72
C MET A 593 16.36 -14.39 27.52
N ILE A 594 16.38 -14.43 28.85
CA ILE A 594 16.69 -13.27 29.71
C ILE A 594 18.08 -12.70 29.38
N LEU A 595 19.01 -13.54 28.93
CA LEU A 595 20.37 -13.11 28.56
C LEU A 595 20.38 -12.14 27.36
N LEU A 596 19.29 -12.01 26.59
CA LEU A 596 19.16 -11.02 25.52
C LEU A 596 19.25 -9.57 26.03
N VAL A 597 19.05 -9.32 27.33
CA VAL A 597 19.29 -8.00 27.93
C VAL A 597 20.75 -7.57 27.77
N TYR A 598 21.71 -8.50 27.92
CA TYR A 598 23.14 -8.20 27.80
C TYR A 598 23.57 -7.64 26.42
N PRO A 599 23.33 -8.35 25.28
CA PRO A 599 23.68 -7.83 23.97
C PRO A 599 22.86 -6.57 23.62
N SER A 600 21.62 -6.44 24.12
CA SER A 600 20.81 -5.23 23.92
C SER A 600 21.44 -4.00 24.57
N LEU A 601 21.94 -4.15 25.81
CA LEU A 601 22.63 -3.06 26.52
C LEU A 601 23.97 -2.71 25.85
N CYS A 602 24.74 -3.71 25.43
CA CYS A 602 25.99 -3.47 24.70
C CYS A 602 25.73 -2.75 23.36
N LEU A 603 24.67 -3.13 22.64
CA LEU A 603 24.23 -2.48 21.41
C LEU A 603 23.78 -1.03 21.65
N LEU A 604 23.04 -0.76 22.72
CA LEU A 604 22.69 0.60 23.13
C LEU A 604 23.93 1.47 23.37
N VAL A 605 24.92 0.95 24.10
CA VAL A 605 26.18 1.66 24.38
C VAL A 605 26.95 1.94 23.09
N MET A 606 27.05 0.95 22.21
CA MET A 606 27.68 1.12 20.89
C MET A 606 26.97 2.19 20.05
N ASN A 607 25.64 2.17 20.02
CA ASN A 607 24.82 3.14 19.29
C ASN A 607 25.02 4.57 19.81
N ILE A 608 25.15 4.75 21.12
CA ILE A 608 25.46 6.05 21.72
C ILE A 608 26.84 6.53 21.27
N GLY A 609 27.85 5.66 21.28
CA GLY A 609 29.20 5.98 20.83
C GLY A 609 29.26 6.41 19.36
N ILE A 610 28.68 5.61 18.48
CA ILE A 610 28.61 5.92 17.04
C ILE A 610 27.76 7.17 16.80
N GLY A 611 26.64 7.31 17.50
CA GLY A 611 25.79 8.50 17.42
C GLY A 611 26.53 9.77 17.85
N ALA A 612 27.38 9.70 18.89
CA ALA A 612 28.21 10.81 19.32
C ALA A 612 29.21 11.22 18.24
N LEU A 613 29.93 10.25 17.68
CA LEU A 613 30.87 10.45 16.58
C LEU A 613 30.21 11.11 15.37
N LEU A 614 29.10 10.53 14.90
CA LEU A 614 28.36 11.03 13.74
C LEU A 614 27.73 12.40 14.01
N SER A 615 27.26 12.66 15.24
CA SER A 615 26.68 13.97 15.59
C SER A 615 27.71 15.08 15.50
N ALA A 616 28.95 14.81 15.91
CA ALA A 616 30.05 15.76 15.77
C ALA A 616 30.35 16.00 14.29
N MET A 617 30.50 14.93 13.48
CA MET A 617 30.79 15.06 12.05
C MET A 617 29.70 15.80 11.29
N TYR A 618 28.42 15.51 11.57
CA TYR A 618 27.29 16.09 10.85
C TYR A 618 27.12 17.60 11.09
N VAL A 619 27.54 18.10 12.26
CA VAL A 619 27.53 19.55 12.54
C VAL A 619 28.50 20.31 11.62
N PHE A 620 29.62 19.70 11.25
CA PHE A 620 30.60 20.31 10.35
C PHE A 620 30.32 19.98 8.87
N PHE A 621 29.80 18.78 8.59
CA PHE A 621 29.59 18.28 7.22
C PHE A 621 28.22 17.61 7.10
N GLU A 622 27.24 18.32 6.52
CA GLU A 622 25.90 17.78 6.30
C GLU A 622 25.92 16.54 5.38
N ASP A 623 26.90 16.47 4.47
CA ASP A 623 27.09 15.33 3.55
C ASP A 623 27.36 13.99 4.25
N THR A 624 27.74 14.03 5.53
CA THR A 624 27.86 12.84 6.38
C THR A 624 26.59 12.00 6.33
N SER A 625 25.40 12.60 6.20
CA SER A 625 24.14 11.83 6.13
C SER A 625 24.03 11.00 4.85
N TYR A 626 24.52 11.48 3.71
CA TYR A 626 24.45 10.73 2.46
C TYR A 626 25.47 9.57 2.47
N LEU A 627 26.70 9.85 2.92
CA LEU A 627 27.74 8.83 3.04
C LEU A 627 27.34 7.74 4.03
N TYR A 628 26.75 8.12 5.17
CA TYR A 628 26.30 7.17 6.17
C TYR A 628 25.15 6.27 5.67
N ASP A 629 24.28 6.78 4.79
CA ASP A 629 23.21 5.98 4.19
C ASP A 629 23.74 4.89 3.26
N VAL A 630 24.80 5.18 2.50
CA VAL A 630 25.53 4.19 1.71
C VAL A 630 26.21 3.16 2.62
N LEU A 631 26.90 3.62 3.67
CA LEU A 631 27.54 2.74 4.66
C LEU A 631 26.54 1.77 5.31
N LEU A 632 25.38 2.27 5.74
CA LEU A 632 24.31 1.45 6.32
C LEU A 632 23.78 0.41 5.33
N THR A 633 23.77 0.72 4.04
CA THR A 633 23.39 -0.23 3.00
C THR A 633 24.42 -1.35 2.89
N LEU A 634 25.72 -1.02 2.86
CA LEU A 634 26.81 -1.99 2.87
C LEU A 634 26.76 -2.90 4.12
N ILE A 635 26.65 -2.30 5.31
CA ILE A 635 26.55 -3.04 6.59
C ILE A 635 25.36 -3.99 6.57
N ASN A 636 24.22 -3.58 6.02
CA ASN A 636 23.02 -4.42 5.93
C ASN A 636 23.29 -5.74 5.21
N TYR A 637 23.94 -5.69 4.03
CA TYR A 637 24.26 -6.88 3.24
C TYR A 637 25.41 -7.71 3.84
N MET A 638 26.39 -7.06 4.48
CA MET A 638 27.48 -7.73 5.20
C MET A 638 27.02 -8.37 6.52
N SER A 639 25.82 -8.07 7.02
CA SER A 639 25.34 -8.57 8.31
C SER A 639 24.63 -9.92 8.23
N VAL A 640 24.63 -10.59 7.06
CA VAL A 640 24.11 -11.95 6.89
C VAL A 640 22.65 -12.05 7.39
N ILE A 641 21.85 -11.03 7.03
CA ILE A 641 20.45 -10.94 7.47
C ILE A 641 19.58 -11.95 6.70
N PHE A 642 19.81 -12.09 5.40
CA PHE A 642 18.94 -12.83 4.47
C PHE A 642 19.40 -14.26 4.15
N TYR A 643 20.64 -14.62 4.44
CA TYR A 643 21.23 -15.91 4.09
C TYR A 643 21.99 -16.48 5.28
N SER A 644 22.35 -17.78 5.23
CA SER A 644 23.28 -18.40 6.19
C SER A 644 24.66 -18.57 5.55
N ILE A 645 25.70 -18.51 6.38
CA ILE A 645 27.10 -18.77 6.01
C ILE A 645 27.63 -20.07 6.65
N ASP A 646 26.77 -20.88 7.26
CA ASP A 646 27.19 -22.07 8.02
C ASP A 646 27.85 -23.12 7.11
N SER A 647 27.52 -23.11 5.81
CA SER A 647 28.13 -23.98 4.79
C SER A 647 29.49 -23.50 4.27
N TRP A 648 29.95 -22.30 4.65
CA TRP A 648 31.20 -21.73 4.16
C TRP A 648 32.41 -22.19 5.01
N PRO A 649 33.65 -22.15 4.47
CA PRO A 649 34.85 -22.44 5.25
C PRO A 649 34.97 -21.58 6.51
N THR A 650 35.45 -22.17 7.62
CA THR A 650 35.54 -21.48 8.93
C THR A 650 36.38 -20.20 8.89
N SER A 651 37.40 -20.13 8.04
CA SER A 651 38.20 -18.91 7.83
C SER A 651 37.35 -17.74 7.31
N GLN A 652 36.49 -18.00 6.31
CA GLN A 652 35.58 -17.02 5.73
C GLN A 652 34.48 -16.62 6.73
N GLN A 653 33.95 -17.57 7.50
CA GLN A 653 32.97 -17.26 8.56
C GLN A 653 33.53 -16.30 9.61
N ARG A 654 34.81 -16.46 9.99
CA ARG A 654 35.46 -15.57 10.98
C ARG A 654 35.61 -14.14 10.47
N MET A 655 35.72 -13.90 9.16
CA MET A 655 35.81 -12.55 8.59
C MET A 655 34.56 -11.72 8.87
N PHE A 656 33.38 -12.36 8.96
CA PHE A 656 32.14 -11.67 9.31
C PHE A 656 32.12 -11.15 10.75
N LEU A 657 32.96 -11.67 11.64
CA LEU A 657 33.07 -11.20 13.02
C LEU A 657 33.64 -9.77 13.11
N ILE A 658 34.30 -9.28 12.05
CA ILE A 658 34.77 -7.89 11.96
C ILE A 658 33.58 -6.92 11.98
N ASN A 659 32.43 -7.32 11.43
CA ASN A 659 31.22 -6.53 11.44
C ASN A 659 30.53 -6.64 12.81
N PRO A 660 30.50 -5.57 13.63
CA PRO A 660 29.90 -5.62 14.96
C PRO A 660 28.41 -5.99 14.92
N ILE A 661 27.68 -5.55 13.89
CA ILE A 661 26.25 -5.83 13.77
C ILE A 661 25.98 -7.31 13.54
N TYR A 662 26.82 -7.98 12.74
CA TYR A 662 26.75 -9.42 12.58
C TYR A 662 26.93 -10.16 13.92
N VAL A 663 27.84 -9.69 14.77
CA VAL A 663 28.07 -10.29 16.10
C VAL A 663 26.82 -10.21 16.97
N TYR A 664 26.15 -9.05 17.03
CA TYR A 664 24.89 -8.89 17.76
C TYR A 664 23.76 -9.75 17.17
N ILE A 665 23.64 -9.82 15.85
CA ILE A 665 22.62 -10.65 15.18
C ILE A 665 22.84 -12.13 15.49
N LYS A 666 24.09 -12.62 15.37
CA LYS A 666 24.43 -14.01 15.67
C LYS A 666 24.14 -14.32 17.13
N TYR A 667 24.50 -13.42 18.05
CA TYR A 667 24.22 -13.58 19.48
C TYR A 667 22.71 -13.74 19.76
N PHE A 668 21.87 -12.91 19.14
CA PHE A 668 20.41 -13.01 19.26
C PHE A 668 19.87 -14.33 18.70
N ARG A 669 20.33 -14.73 17.51
CA ARG A 669 19.91 -15.98 16.87
C ARG A 669 20.28 -17.21 17.71
N THR A 670 21.49 -17.26 18.25
CA THR A 670 21.95 -18.38 19.09
C THR A 670 21.11 -18.58 20.35
N ILE A 671 20.64 -17.49 20.97
CA ILE A 671 19.77 -17.61 22.16
C ILE A 671 18.35 -18.00 21.77
N VAL A 672 17.78 -17.37 20.73
CA VAL A 672 16.34 -17.54 20.41
C VAL A 672 16.07 -18.78 19.57
N ILE A 673 16.89 -19.05 18.55
CA ILE A 673 16.70 -20.15 17.61
C ILE A 673 17.37 -21.41 18.13
N ASP A 674 18.65 -21.32 18.53
CA ASP A 674 19.42 -22.50 18.94
C ASP A 674 19.19 -22.87 20.42
N GLY A 675 18.59 -21.97 21.22
CA GLY A 675 18.31 -22.22 22.65
C GLY A 675 19.55 -22.40 23.53
N VAL A 676 20.72 -21.91 23.07
CA VAL A 676 22.02 -22.07 23.75
C VAL A 676 22.61 -20.71 24.14
N VAL A 677 23.43 -20.73 25.18
CA VAL A 677 24.19 -19.53 25.60
C VAL A 677 25.39 -19.37 24.67
N PRO A 678 25.60 -18.19 24.03
CA PRO A 678 26.74 -17.95 23.19
C PRO A 678 28.08 -18.14 23.92
N SER A 679 29.15 -18.47 23.22
CA SER A 679 30.45 -18.67 23.85
C SER A 679 30.95 -17.40 24.58
N PRO A 680 31.82 -17.53 25.59
CA PRO A 680 32.41 -16.37 26.28
C PRO A 680 33.12 -15.39 25.33
N MET A 681 33.66 -15.89 24.22
CA MET A 681 34.28 -15.05 23.19
C MET A 681 33.28 -14.05 22.59
N TYR A 682 32.04 -14.48 22.32
CA TYR A 682 30.99 -13.57 21.80
C TYR A 682 30.60 -12.50 22.83
N HIS A 683 30.60 -12.83 24.12
CA HIS A 683 30.34 -11.86 25.19
C HIS A 683 31.41 -10.76 25.23
N LEU A 684 32.68 -11.18 25.17
CA LEU A 684 33.83 -10.28 25.14
C LEU A 684 33.85 -9.43 23.88
N LEU A 685 33.51 -10.00 22.72
CA LEU A 685 33.47 -9.29 21.44
C LEU A 685 32.39 -8.19 21.44
N CYS A 686 31.18 -8.48 21.94
CA CYS A 686 30.12 -7.48 22.12
C CYS A 686 30.58 -6.33 23.04
N LEU A 687 31.20 -6.67 24.18
CA LEU A 687 31.70 -5.67 25.13
C LEU A 687 32.81 -4.82 24.51
N PHE A 688 33.76 -5.44 23.81
CA PHE A 688 34.83 -4.76 23.10
C PHE A 688 34.28 -3.71 22.13
N TYR A 689 33.34 -4.08 21.25
CA TYR A 689 32.75 -3.14 20.31
C TYR A 689 31.98 -2.02 21.00
N ALA A 690 31.20 -2.34 22.04
CA ALA A 690 30.47 -1.34 22.81
C ALA A 690 31.41 -0.29 23.41
N LEU A 691 32.48 -0.72 24.08
CA LEU A 691 33.45 0.18 24.70
C LEU A 691 34.29 0.93 23.68
N PHE A 692 34.75 0.26 22.62
CA PHE A 692 35.56 0.86 21.56
C PHE A 692 34.85 2.05 20.93
N TYR A 693 33.62 1.86 20.46
CA TYR A 693 32.85 2.94 19.82
C TYR A 693 32.42 4.02 20.81
N LEU A 694 32.12 3.65 22.07
CA LEU A 694 31.81 4.63 23.10
C LEU A 694 33.01 5.54 23.37
N ILE A 695 34.20 4.96 23.59
CA ILE A 695 35.42 5.73 23.86
C ILE A 695 35.76 6.61 22.66
N ALA A 696 35.76 6.04 21.45
CA ALA A 696 36.03 6.80 20.23
C ALA A 696 35.06 7.97 20.04
N GLY A 697 33.76 7.73 20.20
CA GLY A 697 32.73 8.76 20.09
C GLY A 697 32.87 9.85 21.15
N MET A 698 33.12 9.48 22.41
CA MET A 698 33.26 10.42 23.51
C MET A 698 34.52 11.29 23.41
N LEU A 699 35.63 10.74 22.91
CA LEU A 699 36.87 11.50 22.68
C LEU A 699 36.66 12.59 21.62
N VAL A 700 36.04 12.23 20.49
CA VAL A 700 35.71 13.18 19.42
C VAL A 700 34.70 14.22 19.93
N TYR A 701 33.64 13.76 20.60
CA TYR A 701 32.61 14.66 21.13
C TYR A 701 33.19 15.67 22.13
N ARG A 702 34.08 15.24 23.03
CA ARG A 702 34.75 16.13 24.00
C ARG A 702 35.63 17.16 23.30
N LYS A 703 36.35 16.77 22.25
CA LYS A 703 37.24 17.66 21.49
C LYS A 703 36.46 18.80 20.82
N TYR A 704 35.32 18.50 20.20
CA TYR A 704 34.56 19.47 19.38
C TYR A 704 33.38 20.14 20.12
N ASN A 705 33.13 19.80 21.39
CA ASN A 705 31.96 20.29 22.13
C ASN A 705 31.85 21.82 22.17
N HIS A 706 32.96 22.55 22.21
CA HIS A 706 32.97 24.02 22.22
C HIS A 706 32.68 24.60 20.82
N GLU A 707 33.14 23.95 19.76
CA GLU A 707 32.98 24.40 18.38
C GLU A 707 31.53 24.27 17.88
N PHE A 708 30.75 23.32 18.42
CA PHE A 708 29.36 23.11 17.97
C PHE A 708 28.45 24.36 18.07
N LEU A 709 28.76 25.32 18.95
CA LEU A 709 27.98 26.57 19.06
C LEU A 709 28.29 27.58 17.96
N TYR A 710 29.48 27.50 17.34
CA TYR A 710 29.87 28.43 16.28
C TYR A 710 29.27 28.06 14.92
N TYR A 711 28.98 26.78 14.71
CA TYR A 711 28.49 26.23 13.44
C TYR A 711 26.95 26.07 13.37
N LEU A 712 26.23 26.27 14.48
CA LEU A 712 24.78 26.07 14.61
C LEU A 712 24.05 27.32 15.05
#